data_AF-A0ABC8ZDX1-F1
#
_entry.id   AF-A0ABC8ZDX1-F1
#
_cell.length_a   1.000
_cell.length_b   1.000
_cell.length_c   1.000
_cell.angle_alpha   90.00
_cell.angle_beta   90.00
_cell.angle_gamma   90.00
#
_symmetry.space_group_name_H-M   'P 1'
#
loop_
_entity.id
_entity.type
_entity.pdbx_description
1 polymer ?
#
loop_
_entity_poly.entity_id
_entity_poly.type
_entity_poly.pdbx_seq_one_letter_code
_entity_poly.pdbx_strand_id
1 'polypeptide(L)'
;MHRLLRAIASRPTLGHHQRRRFLSAFAADHPIRHHHPPTDSAVPWNKLLRDHLARSRPNLALAVYRLMRALSPGLPNSYTLPLALRAAPSTRIASAVHAHALHLGLHAHPDVAGQILAAYARLGRVADARHVFDALPVRRTTLTWNTLITAYSIGCDPDAARVVFARMVVGGAQPDAVTWTTLLSAHARCGRHLEVLELFRDMHSSGCEGNAEAVAVALSACPYAGGPALAKGRSIHAYGFVKGVVHGYMFVANSLVCMYGKLGEMGEAEKVFQEAREKNAVTWNALITSYAAAGMCKEALDVLARMECRGGIVVPNVVSWSAVIGGFASSGDMEQALELFRQMQQRRLSPNVVTLATVLSGCAELLASRLGQEVHGHTIRAVLDRHSLVQNGLVNMYGKCGRVTAARRVFDQMKSRDLISWNSMIGSYGMHGLWDEALAMFEDMARAGVEPDGVTFVAVLSACSHTGHVAEGRRLFNQMVREHKISPSMEHYTCMVDLLGRAGLLKDASDLIETMPMRPDPCVWGALLNSCRMHGNAAMAEATIAKVLQADEAETTGNHMMITNLYASCGMWDESKRVRVMTKEAGLRKNPGQSWIEVKNKVFAFTAGNAPLPEAVEIFRVLNYLYAKMQDEKHAKGDAIATVI
;
A
#
# COMPACT_ATOMS: atom_id res chain seq x y z
N MET A 1 12.91 43.23 6.64
CA MET A 1 13.61 42.12 7.32
C MET A 1 14.32 41.15 6.37
N HIS A 2 13.67 40.61 5.33
CA HIS A 2 14.26 39.60 4.44
C HIS A 2 15.49 40.07 3.64
N ARG A 3 15.56 41.37 3.30
CA ARG A 3 16.73 42.04 2.71
C ARG A 3 17.89 42.18 3.71
N LEU A 4 17.55 42.54 4.96
CA LEU A 4 18.50 42.64 6.07
C LEU A 4 19.18 41.29 6.35
N LEU A 5 18.39 40.22 6.42
CA LEU A 5 18.87 38.86 6.68
C LEU A 5 19.75 38.28 5.55
N ARG A 6 19.48 38.64 4.28
CA ARG A 6 20.37 38.28 3.15
C ARG A 6 21.71 39.02 3.21
N ALA A 7 21.71 40.29 3.64
CA ALA A 7 22.94 41.08 3.80
C ALA A 7 23.79 40.62 4.99
N ILE A 8 23.17 40.00 6.01
CA ILE A 8 23.83 39.44 7.20
C ILE A 8 24.50 38.09 6.89
N ALA A 9 23.87 37.24 6.07
CA ALA A 9 24.39 35.90 5.74
C ALA A 9 25.71 35.91 4.95
N SER A 10 26.13 37.06 4.41
CA SER A 10 27.32 37.19 3.56
C SER A 10 28.57 37.75 4.26
N ARG A 11 28.55 38.00 5.59
CA ARG A 11 29.69 38.67 6.29
C ARG A 11 30.06 37.98 7.62
N PRO A 12 31.30 37.47 7.80
CA PRO A 12 31.62 36.61 8.96
C PRO A 12 31.95 37.34 10.27
N THR A 13 32.33 38.62 10.26
CA THR A 13 32.69 39.37 11.49
C THR A 13 32.31 40.84 11.38
N LEU A 14 31.58 41.37 12.39
CA LEU A 14 31.00 42.71 12.37
C LEU A 14 31.75 43.67 13.30
N GLY A 15 32.41 44.68 12.71
CA GLY A 15 33.04 45.79 13.45
C GLY A 15 32.03 46.77 14.06
N HIS A 16 32.47 47.59 15.03
CA HIS A 16 31.61 48.49 15.82
C HIS A 16 30.69 49.40 14.99
N HIS A 17 31.22 50.01 13.93
CA HIS A 17 30.46 50.89 13.04
C HIS A 17 29.39 50.16 12.21
N GLN A 18 29.65 48.88 11.90
CA GLN A 18 28.68 48.02 11.21
C GLN A 18 27.57 47.61 12.17
N ARG A 19 27.88 47.21 13.41
CA ARG A 19 26.90 46.87 14.45
C ARG A 19 25.87 47.98 14.64
N ARG A 20 26.31 49.24 14.71
CA ARG A 20 25.45 50.42 14.87
C ARG A 20 24.51 50.63 13.66
N ARG A 21 25.02 50.43 12.43
CA ARG A 21 24.23 50.49 11.19
C ARG A 21 23.24 49.33 11.05
N PHE A 22 23.55 48.17 11.63
CA PHE A 22 22.63 47.02 11.67
C PHE A 22 21.51 47.21 12.69
N LEU A 23 21.82 47.72 13.89
CA LEU A 23 20.83 48.02 14.93
C LEU A 23 19.82 49.09 14.50
N SER A 24 20.23 50.05 13.67
CA SER A 24 19.33 51.05 13.10
C SER A 24 18.42 50.48 12.02
N ALA A 25 18.95 49.64 11.12
CA ALA A 25 18.15 49.01 10.07
C ALA A 25 17.18 47.93 10.60
N PHE A 26 17.54 47.23 11.69
CA PHE A 26 16.62 46.33 12.40
C PHE A 26 15.48 47.09 13.08
N ALA A 27 15.76 48.25 13.69
CA ALA A 27 14.74 49.11 14.31
C ALA A 27 13.73 49.68 13.29
N ALA A 28 14.18 49.95 12.05
CA ALA A 28 13.31 50.43 10.97
C ALA A 28 12.30 49.37 10.46
N ASP A 29 12.63 48.09 10.56
CA ASP A 29 11.80 46.98 10.06
C ASP A 29 10.77 46.46 11.09
N HIS A 30 10.90 46.84 12.38
CA HIS A 30 9.98 46.45 13.46
C HIS A 30 9.56 47.65 14.32
N PRO A 31 8.39 48.26 14.07
CA PRO A 31 8.01 49.58 14.61
C PRO A 31 7.56 49.56 16.09
N ILE A 32 7.93 48.55 16.88
CA ILE A 32 7.56 48.48 18.29
C ILE A 32 8.53 49.36 19.09
N ARG A 33 8.13 50.61 19.33
CA ARG A 33 8.66 51.61 20.29
C ARG A 33 10.19 51.64 20.50
N HIS A 34 10.85 52.54 19.76
CA HIS A 34 11.97 53.43 20.13
C HIS A 34 13.19 52.99 20.98
N HIS A 35 13.43 51.71 21.24
CA HIS A 35 14.70 51.28 21.84
C HIS A 35 15.38 50.19 21.01
N HIS A 36 16.61 50.45 20.56
CA HIS A 36 17.50 49.40 20.07
C HIS A 36 17.48 48.26 21.09
N PRO A 37 17.30 46.98 20.70
CA PRO A 37 17.38 45.90 21.67
C PRO A 37 18.78 45.97 22.31
N PRO A 38 18.89 46.19 23.63
CA PRO A 38 20.18 46.32 24.30
C PRO A 38 21.10 45.13 23.96
N THR A 39 22.36 45.43 23.67
CA THR A 39 23.40 44.41 23.48
C THR A 39 23.76 43.69 24.77
N ASP A 40 23.27 44.20 25.90
CA ASP A 40 23.61 43.76 27.24
C ASP A 40 22.48 42.92 27.88
N SER A 41 21.33 42.77 27.18
CA SER A 41 20.19 41.98 27.67
C SER A 41 19.58 41.07 26.61
N ALA A 42 19.45 39.78 26.96
CA ALA A 42 18.87 38.75 26.09
C ALA A 42 17.34 38.79 25.99
N VAL A 43 16.64 39.54 26.86
CA VAL A 43 15.17 39.49 27.00
C VAL A 43 14.42 39.91 25.71
N PRO A 44 14.76 41.04 25.06
CA PRO A 44 14.07 41.45 23.83
C PRO A 44 14.28 40.47 22.67
N TRP A 45 15.49 39.90 22.58
CA TRP A 45 15.85 38.88 21.59
C TRP A 45 15.04 37.60 21.77
N ASN A 46 14.91 37.13 23.02
CA ASN A 46 14.13 35.93 23.35
C ASN A 46 12.64 36.12 23.01
N LYS A 47 12.09 37.33 23.19
CA LYS A 47 10.72 37.67 22.78
C LYS A 47 10.53 37.56 21.27
N LEU A 48 11.47 38.11 20.47
CA LEU A 48 11.44 38.04 19.01
C LEU A 48 11.56 36.60 18.48
N LEU A 49 12.50 35.83 19.04
CA LEU A 49 12.67 34.41 18.74
C LEU A 49 11.37 33.63 18.97
N ARG A 50 10.74 33.83 20.13
CA ARG A 50 9.48 33.17 20.50
C ARG A 50 8.33 33.56 19.56
N ASP A 51 8.22 34.83 19.21
CA ASP A 51 7.17 35.34 18.32
C ASP A 51 7.28 34.78 16.89
N HIS A 52 8.51 34.66 16.36
CA HIS A 52 8.72 34.00 15.06
C HIS A 52 8.43 32.50 15.08
N LEU A 53 8.76 31.81 16.18
CA LEU A 53 8.41 30.40 16.34
C LEU A 53 6.89 30.20 16.45
N ALA A 54 6.18 31.08 17.16
CA ALA A 54 4.72 31.04 17.29
C ALA A 54 4.01 31.23 15.94
N ARG A 55 4.61 31.98 15.01
CA ARG A 55 4.11 32.17 13.64
C ARG A 55 4.62 31.13 12.63
N SER A 56 5.21 30.03 13.09
CA SER A 56 5.79 28.97 12.25
C SER A 56 6.85 29.46 11.26
N ARG A 57 7.70 30.43 11.67
CA ARG A 57 8.81 30.98 10.87
C ARG A 57 10.19 30.61 11.47
N PRO A 58 10.58 29.32 11.49
CA PRO A 58 11.81 28.87 12.12
C PRO A 58 13.08 29.45 11.46
N ASN A 59 13.05 29.67 10.15
CA ASN A 59 14.18 30.27 9.42
C ASN A 59 14.48 31.70 9.90
N LEU A 60 13.44 32.49 10.20
CA LEU A 60 13.61 33.86 10.72
C LEU A 60 14.07 33.83 12.18
N ALA A 61 13.49 32.94 13.00
CA ALA A 61 13.94 32.74 14.38
C ALA A 61 15.44 32.39 14.43
N LEU A 62 15.89 31.46 13.59
CA LEU A 62 17.30 31.08 13.51
C LEU A 62 18.19 32.24 13.02
N ALA A 63 17.70 33.07 12.12
CA ALA A 63 18.43 34.25 11.65
C ALA A 63 18.59 35.31 12.76
N VAL A 64 17.56 35.50 13.60
CA VAL A 64 17.64 36.36 14.80
C VAL A 64 18.67 35.81 15.80
N TYR A 65 18.69 34.50 16.04
CA TYR A 65 19.71 33.87 16.90
C TYR A 65 21.13 34.06 16.36
N ARG A 66 21.35 33.87 15.05
CA ARG A 66 22.67 34.09 14.42
C ARG A 66 23.12 35.54 14.56
N LEU A 67 22.19 36.49 14.40
CA LEU A 67 22.47 37.92 14.58
C LEU A 67 22.85 38.23 16.03
N MET A 68 22.08 37.72 16.99
CA MET A 68 22.35 37.87 18.42
C MET A 68 23.76 37.38 18.79
N ARG A 69 24.13 36.18 18.32
CA ARG A 69 25.47 35.58 18.50
C ARG A 69 26.58 36.40 17.84
N ALA A 70 26.34 36.95 16.65
CA ALA A 70 27.34 37.75 15.92
C ALA A 70 27.60 39.12 16.58
N LEU A 71 26.60 39.70 17.25
CA LEU A 71 26.73 40.96 17.98
C LEU A 71 27.47 40.76 19.31
N SER A 72 27.12 39.72 20.06
CA SER A 72 27.79 39.37 21.31
C SER A 72 27.67 37.86 21.55
N PRO A 73 28.78 37.10 21.41
CA PRO A 73 28.76 35.64 21.61
C PRO A 73 28.30 35.20 22.99
N GLY A 74 28.52 36.00 24.04
CA GLY A 74 28.07 35.71 25.41
C GLY A 74 26.62 36.10 25.72
N LEU A 75 25.91 36.74 24.79
CA LEU A 75 24.55 37.25 25.02
C LEU A 75 23.48 36.14 25.08
N PRO A 76 23.53 35.07 24.25
CA PRO A 76 22.60 33.94 24.38
C PRO A 76 22.71 33.27 25.75
N ASN A 77 21.56 32.97 26.37
CA ASN A 77 21.49 32.37 27.69
C ASN A 77 20.64 31.09 27.72
N SER A 78 20.36 30.60 28.93
CA SER A 78 19.57 29.37 29.16
C SER A 78 18.16 29.42 28.58
N TYR A 79 17.61 30.61 28.29
CA TYR A 79 16.31 30.77 27.63
C TYR A 79 16.42 30.94 26.11
N THR A 80 17.56 31.43 25.60
CA THR A 80 17.80 31.64 24.17
C THR A 80 18.09 30.34 23.43
N LEU A 81 18.99 29.52 23.98
CA LEU A 81 19.48 28.30 23.34
C LEU A 81 18.35 27.28 23.04
N PRO A 82 17.39 27.03 23.96
CA PRO A 82 16.17 26.29 23.69
C PRO A 82 15.40 26.73 22.44
N LEU A 83 15.21 28.05 22.26
CA LEU A 83 14.45 28.59 21.13
C LEU A 83 15.20 28.38 19.82
N ALA A 84 16.53 28.54 19.83
CA ALA A 84 17.37 28.27 18.67
C ALA A 84 17.37 26.78 18.27
N LEU A 85 17.40 25.87 19.25
CA LEU A 85 17.32 24.41 19.02
C LEU A 85 15.95 23.98 18.48
N ARG A 86 14.85 24.61 18.95
CA ARG A 86 13.51 24.42 18.36
C ARG A 86 13.43 24.88 16.91
N ALA A 87 14.15 25.94 16.56
CA ALA A 87 14.21 26.46 15.19
C ALA A 87 15.17 25.68 14.26
N ALA A 88 15.99 24.77 14.78
CA ALA A 88 17.02 24.08 14.02
C ALA A 88 16.41 23.04 13.04
N PRO A 89 16.61 23.20 11.71
CA PRO A 89 16.06 22.31 10.71
C PRO A 89 16.99 21.12 10.37
N SER A 90 18.24 21.15 10.83
CA SER A 90 19.24 20.13 10.50
C SER A 90 20.18 19.84 11.66
N THR A 91 20.78 18.64 11.63
CA THR A 91 21.77 18.15 12.60
C THR A 91 22.96 19.09 12.72
N ARG A 92 23.44 19.65 11.60
CA ARG A 92 24.54 20.62 11.57
C ARG A 92 24.21 21.90 12.34
N ILE A 93 22.97 22.37 12.27
CA ILE A 93 22.55 23.58 12.99
C ILE A 93 22.35 23.27 14.48
N ALA A 94 21.70 22.14 14.79
CA ALA A 94 21.52 21.70 16.16
C ALA A 94 22.88 21.48 16.88
N SER A 95 23.85 20.84 16.22
CA SER A 95 25.19 20.63 16.76
C SER A 95 25.95 21.95 16.96
N ALA A 96 25.78 22.94 16.08
CA ALA A 96 26.40 24.25 16.25
C ALA A 96 25.82 25.02 17.44
N VAL A 97 24.52 24.89 17.71
CA VAL A 97 23.88 25.49 18.90
C VAL A 97 24.29 24.73 20.17
N HIS A 98 24.39 23.40 20.11
CA HIS A 98 24.90 22.58 21.21
C HIS A 98 26.37 22.91 21.55
N ALA A 99 27.25 23.03 20.56
CA ALA A 99 28.63 23.47 20.78
C ALA A 99 28.70 24.86 21.41
N HIS A 100 27.77 25.75 21.06
CA HIS A 100 27.67 27.06 21.70
C HIS A 100 27.21 26.95 23.16
N ALA A 101 26.27 26.06 23.47
CA ALA A 101 25.86 25.77 24.84
C ALA A 101 27.01 25.21 25.69
N LEU A 102 27.87 24.37 25.10
CA LEU A 102 29.10 23.87 25.75
C LEU A 102 30.05 25.01 26.07
N HIS A 103 30.32 25.91 25.10
CA HIS A 103 31.19 27.06 25.29
C HIS A 103 30.71 28.02 26.39
N LEU A 104 29.39 28.19 26.52
CA LEU A 104 28.78 29.03 27.57
C LEU A 104 28.65 28.32 28.93
N GLY A 105 29.03 27.04 29.04
CA GLY A 105 28.82 26.24 30.26
C GLY A 105 27.34 25.92 30.56
N LEU A 106 26.44 26.16 29.62
CA LEU A 106 24.99 25.99 29.79
C LEU A 106 24.47 24.63 29.32
N HIS A 107 25.33 23.77 28.78
CA HIS A 107 24.97 22.44 28.28
C HIS A 107 24.35 21.52 29.33
N ALA A 108 24.71 21.68 30.61
CA ALA A 108 24.17 20.90 31.73
C ALA A 108 22.90 21.53 32.35
N HIS A 109 22.49 22.73 31.92
CA HIS A 109 21.28 23.37 32.41
C HIS A 109 20.05 22.56 31.95
N PRO A 110 19.11 22.17 32.85
CA PRO A 110 18.03 21.22 32.53
C PRO A 110 17.22 21.57 31.27
N ASP A 111 16.80 22.83 31.14
CA ASP A 111 16.02 23.29 29.97
C ASP A 111 16.82 23.26 28.66
N VAL A 112 18.11 23.56 28.73
CA VAL A 112 18.99 23.58 27.55
C VAL A 112 19.28 22.15 27.12
N ALA A 113 19.68 21.30 28.07
CA ALA A 113 19.98 19.90 27.84
C ALA A 113 18.77 19.11 27.33
N GLY A 114 17.58 19.33 27.94
CA GLY A 114 16.33 18.71 27.47
C GLY A 114 15.98 19.10 26.04
N GLN A 115 16.25 20.34 25.64
CA GLN A 115 16.00 20.80 24.26
C GLN A 115 17.08 20.36 23.28
N ILE A 116 18.33 20.17 23.72
CA ILE A 116 19.39 19.54 22.91
C ILE A 116 18.98 18.09 22.62
N LEU A 117 18.58 17.35 23.66
CA LEU A 117 18.10 15.98 23.56
C LEU A 117 16.90 15.88 22.60
N ALA A 118 15.88 16.74 22.77
CA ALA A 118 14.72 16.77 21.88
C ALA A 118 15.07 17.15 20.44
N ALA A 119 16.03 18.04 20.22
CA ALA A 119 16.50 18.39 18.88
C ALA A 119 17.20 17.21 18.20
N TYR A 120 18.09 16.50 18.89
CA TYR A 120 18.74 15.32 18.33
C TYR A 120 17.78 14.16 18.09
N ALA A 121 16.82 13.94 19.01
CA ALA A 121 15.74 12.99 18.84
C ALA A 121 14.93 13.27 17.55
N ARG A 122 14.46 14.51 17.39
CA ARG A 122 13.71 14.95 16.20
C ARG A 122 14.50 14.79 14.89
N LEU A 123 15.83 14.90 14.96
CA LEU A 123 16.73 14.84 13.81
C LEU A 123 17.33 13.44 13.58
N GLY A 124 16.86 12.42 14.30
CA GLY A 124 17.31 11.03 14.13
C GLY A 124 18.72 10.73 14.64
N ARG A 125 19.34 11.63 15.43
CA ARG A 125 20.68 11.46 16.01
C ARG A 125 20.61 10.84 17.40
N VAL A 126 20.11 9.60 17.46
CA VAL A 126 19.81 8.91 18.72
C VAL A 126 21.06 8.72 19.60
N ALA A 127 22.22 8.42 19.00
CA ALA A 127 23.48 8.29 19.73
C ALA A 127 23.91 9.59 20.42
N ASP A 128 23.84 10.72 19.72
CA ASP A 128 24.15 12.03 20.33
C ASP A 128 23.15 12.37 21.45
N ALA A 129 21.87 12.05 21.23
CA ALA A 129 20.82 12.25 22.22
C ALA A 129 21.15 11.46 23.51
N ARG A 130 21.57 10.21 23.38
CA ARG A 130 22.04 9.38 24.50
C ARG A 130 23.26 9.98 25.20
N HIS A 131 24.26 10.45 24.47
CA HIS A 131 25.45 11.08 25.07
C HIS A 131 25.09 12.31 25.90
N VAL A 132 24.21 13.18 25.40
CA VAL A 132 23.71 14.35 26.14
C VAL A 132 22.94 13.91 27.37
N PHE A 133 22.13 12.86 27.27
CA PHE A 133 21.38 12.31 28.40
C PHE A 133 22.28 11.72 29.49
N ASP A 134 23.30 10.97 29.10
CA ASP A 134 24.24 10.36 30.05
C ASP A 134 25.12 11.42 30.74
N ALA A 135 25.36 12.57 30.09
CA ALA A 135 26.08 13.72 30.63
C ALA A 135 25.26 14.65 31.56
N LEU A 136 23.94 14.41 31.74
CA LEU A 136 23.09 15.22 32.62
C LEU A 136 23.45 15.01 34.11
N PRO A 137 23.57 16.08 34.92
CA PRO A 137 23.85 15.96 36.35
C PRO A 137 22.66 15.37 37.12
N VAL A 138 22.85 14.14 37.63
CA VAL A 138 22.13 13.31 38.63
C VAL A 138 20.59 13.37 38.73
N ARG A 139 19.90 14.52 38.67
CA ARG A 139 18.43 14.58 38.66
C ARG A 139 17.87 14.53 37.24
N ARG A 140 17.78 13.32 36.69
CA ARG A 140 17.00 13.05 35.48
C ARG A 140 15.51 13.13 35.81
N THR A 141 14.77 13.96 35.09
CA THR A 141 13.31 14.10 35.25
C THR A 141 12.57 13.14 34.31
N THR A 142 11.31 12.83 34.60
CA THR A 142 10.42 12.05 33.71
C THR A 142 10.40 12.62 32.29
N LEU A 143 10.43 13.95 32.15
CA LEU A 143 10.50 14.62 30.84
C LEU A 143 11.76 14.26 30.05
N THR A 144 12.93 14.22 30.71
CA THR A 144 14.19 13.86 30.05
C THR A 144 14.21 12.39 29.62
N TRP A 145 13.63 11.50 30.42
CA TRP A 145 13.45 10.08 30.05
C TRP A 145 12.50 9.92 28.87
N ASN A 146 11.34 10.58 28.90
CA ASN A 146 10.35 10.55 27.81
C ASN A 146 10.95 11.03 26.49
N THR A 147 11.78 12.08 26.54
CA THR A 147 12.45 12.61 25.36
C THR A 147 13.43 11.61 24.77
N LEU A 148 14.18 10.87 25.61
CA LEU A 148 15.09 9.83 25.15
C LEU A 148 14.32 8.62 24.56
N ILE A 149 13.26 8.16 25.22
CA ILE A 149 12.41 7.08 24.70
C ILE A 149 11.77 7.50 23.36
N THR A 150 11.35 8.76 23.23
CA THR A 150 10.85 9.32 21.97
C THR A 150 11.91 9.31 20.88
N ALA A 151 13.18 9.58 21.22
CA ALA A 151 14.29 9.52 20.27
C ALA A 151 14.43 8.13 19.65
N TYR A 152 14.39 7.08 20.48
CA TYR A 152 14.43 5.69 20.02
C TYR A 152 13.15 5.30 19.25
N SER A 153 11.99 5.83 19.67
CA SER A 153 10.70 5.66 18.99
C SER A 153 10.70 6.27 17.56
N ILE A 154 11.35 7.42 17.37
CA ILE A 154 11.54 8.06 16.05
C ILE A 154 12.59 7.31 15.23
N GLY A 155 13.62 6.77 15.88
CA GLY A 155 14.66 5.96 15.25
C GLY A 155 14.23 4.55 14.85
N CYS A 156 12.96 4.17 15.10
CA CYS A 156 12.43 2.81 14.87
C CYS A 156 13.25 1.71 15.56
N ASP A 157 13.71 1.97 16.79
CA ASP A 157 14.42 0.98 17.64
C ASP A 157 13.63 0.74 18.95
N PRO A 158 12.63 -0.15 18.92
CA PRO A 158 11.79 -0.44 20.10
C PRO A 158 12.53 -1.15 21.23
N ASP A 159 13.57 -1.95 20.91
CA ASP A 159 14.35 -2.68 21.91
C ASP A 159 15.17 -1.72 22.76
N ALA A 160 15.88 -0.79 22.11
CA ALA A 160 16.58 0.24 22.85
C ALA A 160 15.64 1.15 23.63
N ALA A 161 14.42 1.43 23.10
CA ALA A 161 13.39 2.14 23.86
C ALA A 161 12.97 1.38 25.13
N ARG A 162 12.79 0.05 25.07
CA ARG A 162 12.52 -0.81 26.24
C ARG A 162 13.67 -0.80 27.23
N VAL A 163 14.92 -0.87 26.77
CA VAL A 163 16.11 -0.81 27.64
C VAL A 163 16.16 0.51 28.40
N VAL A 164 15.89 1.64 27.72
CA VAL A 164 15.83 2.96 28.37
C VAL A 164 14.67 3.04 29.35
N PHE A 165 13.51 2.49 29.02
CA PHE A 165 12.37 2.41 29.93
C PHE A 165 12.71 1.60 31.20
N ALA A 166 13.36 0.44 31.07
CA ALA A 166 13.81 -0.33 32.21
C ALA A 166 14.83 0.44 33.07
N ARG A 167 15.78 1.16 32.45
CA ARG A 167 16.72 2.04 33.16
C ARG A 167 16.01 3.16 33.93
N MET A 168 14.92 3.71 33.38
CA MET A 168 14.11 4.73 34.05
C MET A 168 13.47 4.18 35.33
N VAL A 169 12.86 2.99 35.25
CA VAL A 169 12.20 2.33 36.39
C VAL A 169 13.21 1.96 37.47
N VAL A 170 14.34 1.35 37.10
CA VAL A 170 15.44 1.02 38.03
C VAL A 170 16.04 2.27 38.67
N GLY A 171 16.09 3.38 37.93
CA GLY A 171 16.53 4.68 38.43
C GLY A 171 15.53 5.37 39.38
N GLY A 172 14.42 4.72 39.74
CA GLY A 172 13.42 5.23 40.67
C GLY A 172 12.45 6.27 40.09
N ALA A 173 12.49 6.52 38.78
CA ALA A 173 11.54 7.41 38.12
C ALA A 173 10.25 6.64 37.78
N GLN A 174 9.11 7.23 38.11
CA GLN A 174 7.80 6.63 37.85
C GLN A 174 7.33 6.92 36.42
N PRO A 175 7.05 5.90 35.58
CA PRO A 175 6.47 6.08 34.27
C PRO A 175 5.07 6.70 34.34
N ASP A 176 4.84 7.76 33.56
CA ASP A 176 3.54 8.38 33.38
C ASP A 176 2.85 7.91 32.09
N ALA A 177 1.61 8.34 31.86
CA ALA A 177 0.85 7.97 30.67
C ALA A 177 1.58 8.33 29.35
N VAL A 178 2.35 9.42 29.33
CA VAL A 178 3.12 9.84 28.14
C VAL A 178 4.28 8.88 27.89
N THR A 179 4.96 8.43 28.95
CA THR A 179 6.03 7.43 28.90
C THR A 179 5.55 6.16 28.21
N TRP A 180 4.43 5.61 28.69
CA TRP A 180 3.83 4.39 28.16
C TRP A 180 3.33 4.56 26.72
N THR A 181 2.62 5.66 26.42
CA THR A 181 2.13 5.95 25.06
C THR A 181 3.26 6.02 24.04
N THR A 182 4.39 6.62 24.42
CA THR A 182 5.59 6.73 23.56
C THR A 182 6.18 5.35 23.26
N LEU A 183 6.24 4.49 24.27
CA LEU A 183 6.75 3.13 24.13
C LEU A 183 5.82 2.27 23.28
N LEU A 184 4.50 2.34 23.51
CA LEU A 184 3.47 1.67 22.69
C LEU A 184 3.59 2.10 21.22
N SER A 185 3.70 3.41 20.97
CA SER A 185 3.83 3.95 19.61
C SER A 185 5.11 3.50 18.92
N ALA A 186 6.22 3.35 19.65
CA ALA A 186 7.48 2.83 19.10
C ALA A 186 7.32 1.41 18.55
N HIS A 187 6.66 0.54 19.33
CA HIS A 187 6.44 -0.86 18.96
C HIS A 187 5.42 -0.98 17.82
N ALA A 188 4.35 -0.19 17.87
CA ALA A 188 3.33 -0.16 16.82
C ALA A 188 3.91 0.25 15.46
N ARG A 189 4.80 1.26 15.41
CA ARG A 189 5.48 1.69 14.17
C ARG A 189 6.40 0.64 13.58
N CYS A 190 6.93 -0.26 14.41
CA CYS A 190 7.81 -1.35 13.98
C CYS A 190 7.06 -2.65 13.70
N GLY A 191 5.72 -2.63 13.67
CA GLY A 191 4.91 -3.82 13.39
C GLY A 191 4.85 -4.85 14.53
N ARG A 192 5.37 -4.53 15.72
CA ARG A 192 5.38 -5.43 16.89
C ARG A 192 4.07 -5.37 17.65
N HIS A 193 2.97 -5.71 16.98
CA HIS A 193 1.61 -5.51 17.48
C HIS A 193 1.27 -6.35 18.72
N LEU A 194 1.81 -7.56 18.85
CA LEU A 194 1.68 -8.39 20.05
C LEU A 194 2.27 -7.71 21.27
N GLU A 195 3.51 -7.23 21.15
CA GLU A 195 4.24 -6.52 22.19
C GLU A 195 3.55 -5.21 22.61
N VAL A 196 2.85 -4.53 21.68
CA VAL A 196 2.03 -3.36 22.01
C VAL A 196 0.93 -3.73 23.01
N LEU A 197 0.24 -4.86 22.80
CA LEU A 197 -0.84 -5.28 23.70
C LEU A 197 -0.32 -5.75 25.07
N GLU A 198 0.87 -6.34 25.12
CA GLU A 198 1.55 -6.69 26.36
C GLU A 198 1.94 -5.44 27.14
N LEU A 199 2.60 -4.48 26.49
CA LEU A 199 2.96 -3.20 27.10
C LEU A 199 1.73 -2.42 27.59
N PHE A 200 0.61 -2.51 26.87
CA PHE A 200 -0.63 -1.88 27.30
C PHE A 200 -1.15 -2.56 28.58
N ARG A 201 -1.06 -3.89 28.69
CA ARG A 201 -1.40 -4.59 29.94
C ARG A 201 -0.46 -4.20 31.08
N ASP A 202 0.85 -4.13 30.81
CA ASP A 202 1.86 -3.77 31.80
C ASP A 202 1.62 -2.37 32.35
N MET A 203 1.24 -1.41 31.50
CA MET A 203 0.83 -0.07 31.90
C MET A 203 -0.28 -0.09 32.95
N HIS A 204 -1.31 -0.93 32.76
CA HIS A 204 -2.40 -1.04 33.73
C HIS A 204 -1.95 -1.73 35.01
N SER A 205 -1.11 -2.77 34.90
CA SER A 205 -0.56 -3.47 36.06
C SER A 205 0.32 -2.56 36.95
N SER A 206 0.94 -1.53 36.35
CA SER A 206 1.70 -0.51 37.08
C SER A 206 0.81 0.56 37.74
N GLY A 207 -0.52 0.44 37.67
CA GLY A 207 -1.47 1.43 38.16
C GLY A 207 -1.60 2.68 37.28
N CYS A 208 -1.02 2.69 36.08
CA CYS A 208 -1.16 3.80 35.14
C CYS A 208 -2.40 3.58 34.27
N GLU A 209 -3.38 4.49 34.35
CA GLU A 209 -4.61 4.39 33.55
C GLU A 209 -4.41 4.72 32.05
N GLY A 210 -3.25 5.28 31.69
CA GLY A 210 -2.97 5.73 30.33
C GLY A 210 -3.78 6.97 29.93
N ASN A 211 -3.73 7.30 28.64
CA ASN A 211 -4.51 8.37 28.02
C ASN A 211 -5.27 7.85 26.80
N ALA A 212 -6.09 8.70 26.17
CA ALA A 212 -6.84 8.31 24.98
C ALA A 212 -5.90 7.82 23.84
N GLU A 213 -4.70 8.39 23.70
CA GLU A 213 -3.74 8.01 22.66
C GLU A 213 -3.20 6.60 22.87
N ALA A 214 -2.87 6.22 24.12
CA ALA A 214 -2.49 4.85 24.48
C ALA A 214 -3.58 3.84 24.10
N VAL A 215 -4.85 4.17 24.39
CA VAL A 215 -6.01 3.33 24.02
C VAL A 215 -6.10 3.19 22.50
N ALA A 216 -5.99 4.28 21.75
CA ALA A 216 -6.03 4.24 20.28
C ALA A 216 -4.89 3.41 19.67
N VAL A 217 -3.65 3.55 20.18
CA VAL A 217 -2.50 2.76 19.71
C VAL A 217 -2.71 1.27 20.00
N ALA A 218 -3.20 0.91 21.19
CA ALA A 218 -3.50 -0.47 21.53
C ALA A 218 -4.59 -1.07 20.64
N LEU A 219 -5.69 -0.34 20.41
CA LEU A 219 -6.75 -0.74 19.49
C LEU A 219 -6.25 -0.94 18.05
N SER A 220 -5.36 -0.08 17.57
CA SER A 220 -4.79 -0.18 16.23
C SER A 220 -3.91 -1.42 16.04
N ALA A 221 -3.35 -1.97 17.13
CA ALA A 221 -2.54 -3.18 17.11
C ALA A 221 -3.38 -4.47 17.19
N CYS A 222 -4.60 -4.42 17.72
CA CYS A 222 -5.46 -5.60 17.88
C CYS A 222 -5.64 -6.44 16.61
N PRO A 223 -5.94 -5.86 15.42
CA PRO A 223 -6.17 -6.65 14.20
C PRO A 223 -4.98 -7.52 13.77
N TYR A 224 -3.78 -7.16 14.19
CA TYR A 224 -2.53 -7.78 13.75
C TYR A 224 -1.91 -8.71 14.79
N ALA A 225 -2.46 -8.75 16.00
CA ALA A 225 -1.84 -9.44 17.12
C ALA A 225 -2.08 -10.97 17.13
N GLY A 226 -2.87 -11.54 16.21
CA GLY A 226 -3.22 -12.96 16.22
C GLY A 226 -3.99 -13.42 17.49
N GLY A 227 -4.44 -14.68 17.50
CA GLY A 227 -5.24 -15.24 18.62
C GLY A 227 -6.64 -14.60 18.75
N PRO A 228 -7.22 -14.46 19.96
CA PRO A 228 -8.54 -13.87 20.17
C PRO A 228 -8.51 -12.34 20.07
N ALA A 229 -8.06 -11.83 18.92
CA ALA A 229 -7.87 -10.41 18.62
C ALA A 229 -9.14 -9.59 18.91
N LEU A 230 -10.31 -10.13 18.56
CA LEU A 230 -11.59 -9.48 18.80
C LEU A 230 -11.93 -9.37 20.29
N ALA A 231 -11.65 -10.41 21.09
CA ALA A 231 -11.90 -10.36 22.54
C ALA A 231 -11.02 -9.30 23.21
N LYS A 232 -9.73 -9.22 22.82
CA LYS A 232 -8.81 -8.17 23.29
C LYS A 232 -9.30 -6.78 22.87
N GLY A 233 -9.70 -6.61 21.60
CA GLY A 233 -10.24 -5.35 21.09
C GLY A 233 -11.50 -4.90 21.83
N ARG A 234 -12.45 -5.82 22.08
CA ARG A 234 -13.67 -5.55 22.85
C ARG A 234 -13.36 -5.19 24.31
N SER A 235 -12.38 -5.85 24.93
CA SER A 235 -11.93 -5.52 26.29
C SER A 235 -11.35 -4.09 26.37
N ILE A 236 -10.51 -3.70 25.42
CA ILE A 236 -9.93 -2.35 25.35
C ILE A 236 -11.01 -1.31 25.02
N HIS A 237 -11.97 -1.63 24.15
CA HIS A 237 -13.12 -0.77 23.88
C HIS A 237 -13.96 -0.53 25.15
N ALA A 238 -14.31 -1.59 25.89
CA ALA A 238 -15.05 -1.48 27.14
C ALA A 238 -14.29 -0.62 28.17
N TYR A 239 -12.97 -0.80 28.28
CA TYR A 239 -12.13 0.07 29.10
C TYR A 239 -12.21 1.54 28.68
N GLY A 240 -12.02 1.82 27.39
CA GLY A 240 -12.12 3.17 26.85
C GLY A 240 -13.50 3.81 27.08
N PHE A 241 -14.55 3.00 27.03
CA PHE A 241 -15.93 3.43 27.30
C PHE A 241 -16.10 3.85 28.76
N VAL A 242 -15.67 3.01 29.70
CA VAL A 242 -15.70 3.30 31.16
C VAL A 242 -14.90 4.56 31.49
N LYS A 243 -13.79 4.80 30.79
CA LYS A 243 -12.96 6.01 30.95
C LYS A 243 -13.48 7.23 30.20
N GLY A 244 -14.58 7.12 29.45
CA GLY A 244 -15.17 8.23 28.70
C GLY A 244 -14.32 8.74 27.54
N VAL A 245 -13.33 7.98 27.08
CA VAL A 245 -12.41 8.40 26.01
C VAL A 245 -12.90 8.01 24.61
N VAL A 246 -13.88 7.11 24.50
CA VAL A 246 -14.39 6.59 23.22
C VAL A 246 -15.11 7.67 22.41
N HIS A 247 -16.08 8.35 23.03
CA HIS A 247 -16.92 9.35 22.34
C HIS A 247 -16.31 10.75 22.30
N GLY A 248 -15.35 11.02 23.19
CA GLY A 248 -14.72 12.34 23.35
C GLY A 248 -13.54 12.61 22.41
N TYR A 249 -12.88 11.56 21.89
CA TYR A 249 -11.64 11.68 21.13
C TYR A 249 -11.74 11.00 19.75
N MET A 250 -11.74 11.79 18.67
CA MET A 250 -11.92 11.31 17.29
C MET A 250 -10.94 10.20 16.89
N PHE A 251 -9.69 10.25 17.34
CA PHE A 251 -8.68 9.24 16.97
C PHE A 251 -8.93 7.89 17.65
N VAL A 252 -9.59 7.85 18.81
CA VAL A 252 -10.04 6.59 19.46
C VAL A 252 -11.17 5.99 18.64
N ALA A 253 -12.19 6.78 18.29
CA ALA A 253 -13.28 6.35 17.43
C ALA A 253 -12.78 5.83 16.07
N ASN A 254 -11.85 6.53 15.43
CA ASN A 254 -11.24 6.08 14.17
C ASN A 254 -10.51 4.73 14.31
N SER A 255 -9.79 4.55 15.42
CA SER A 255 -9.07 3.30 15.71
C SER A 255 -10.03 2.15 15.98
N LEU A 256 -11.15 2.40 16.67
CA LEU A 256 -12.21 1.41 16.90
C LEU A 256 -12.91 0.99 15.61
N VAL A 257 -13.31 1.95 14.76
CA VAL A 257 -13.93 1.66 13.46
C VAL A 257 -13.01 0.77 12.62
N CYS A 258 -11.72 1.12 12.54
CA CYS A 258 -10.73 0.33 11.81
C CYS A 258 -10.48 -1.05 12.45
N MET A 259 -10.46 -1.14 13.78
CA MET A 259 -10.27 -2.39 14.52
C MET A 259 -11.41 -3.36 14.27
N TYR A 260 -12.66 -2.93 14.50
CA TYR A 260 -13.83 -3.76 14.25
C TYR A 260 -13.96 -4.13 12.77
N GLY A 261 -13.71 -3.16 11.88
CA GLY A 261 -13.73 -3.38 10.44
C GLY A 261 -12.78 -4.48 9.97
N LYS A 262 -11.50 -4.42 10.38
CA LYS A 262 -10.50 -5.44 10.03
C LYS A 262 -10.75 -6.80 10.67
N LEU A 263 -11.49 -6.85 11.77
CA LEU A 263 -11.87 -8.09 12.44
C LEU A 263 -13.22 -8.64 11.94
N GLY A 264 -13.82 -8.04 10.91
CA GLY A 264 -15.05 -8.51 10.27
C GLY A 264 -16.35 -8.10 10.98
N GLU A 265 -16.27 -7.30 12.06
CA GLU A 265 -17.41 -6.89 12.87
C GLU A 265 -17.99 -5.56 12.38
N MET A 266 -18.53 -5.56 11.16
CA MET A 266 -18.98 -4.35 10.48
C MET A 266 -20.14 -3.63 11.19
N GLY A 267 -21.03 -4.38 11.86
CA GLY A 267 -22.12 -3.80 12.65
C GLY A 267 -21.62 -2.95 13.83
N GLU A 268 -20.61 -3.44 14.55
CA GLU A 268 -19.98 -2.70 15.65
C GLU A 268 -19.20 -1.49 15.13
N ALA A 269 -18.52 -1.63 13.98
CA ALA A 269 -17.84 -0.51 13.33
C ALA A 269 -18.80 0.63 12.96
N GLU A 270 -19.96 0.32 12.35
CA GLU A 270 -21.00 1.31 12.02
C GLU A 270 -21.59 1.93 13.30
N LYS A 271 -21.81 1.14 14.36
CA LYS A 271 -22.32 1.65 15.65
C LYS A 271 -21.37 2.66 16.29
N VAL A 272 -20.09 2.32 16.40
CA VAL A 272 -19.05 3.24 16.90
C VAL A 272 -19.00 4.50 16.04
N PHE A 273 -19.08 4.35 14.72
CA PHE A 273 -19.11 5.47 13.80
C PHE A 273 -20.32 6.37 14.11
N GLN A 274 -21.54 5.82 14.21
CA GLN A 274 -22.75 6.58 14.49
C GLN A 274 -22.67 7.34 15.82
N GLU A 275 -22.20 6.70 16.88
CA GLU A 275 -22.06 7.27 18.22
C GLU A 275 -20.96 8.35 18.32
N ALA A 276 -19.99 8.41 17.39
CA ALA A 276 -18.94 9.41 17.41
C ALA A 276 -19.52 10.84 17.31
N ARG A 277 -19.23 11.68 18.32
CA ARG A 277 -19.75 13.05 18.47
C ARG A 277 -19.38 13.95 17.30
N GLU A 278 -18.15 13.84 16.83
CA GLU A 278 -17.63 14.53 15.65
C GLU A 278 -17.09 13.52 14.65
N LYS A 279 -17.31 13.78 13.36
CA LYS A 279 -16.87 12.93 12.26
C LYS A 279 -16.14 13.81 11.25
N ASN A 280 -14.86 13.59 11.08
CA ASN A 280 -14.05 14.27 10.06
C ASN A 280 -13.77 13.32 8.89
N ALA A 281 -13.06 13.81 7.86
CA ALA A 281 -12.71 12.98 6.70
C ALA A 281 -12.01 11.67 7.07
N VAL A 282 -11.21 11.65 8.15
CA VAL A 282 -10.51 10.43 8.61
C VAL A 282 -11.50 9.40 9.16
N THR A 283 -12.52 9.83 9.93
CA THR A 283 -13.56 8.94 10.46
C THR A 283 -14.39 8.30 9.35
N TRP A 284 -14.80 9.08 8.35
CA TRP A 284 -15.51 8.57 7.18
C TRP A 284 -14.64 7.61 6.36
N ASN A 285 -13.38 7.98 6.12
CA ASN A 285 -12.45 7.13 5.36
C ASN A 285 -12.14 5.81 6.09
N ALA A 286 -12.07 5.81 7.42
CA ALA A 286 -11.89 4.60 8.20
C ALA A 286 -13.05 3.61 7.99
N LEU A 287 -14.29 4.11 7.97
CA LEU A 287 -15.48 3.28 7.72
C LEU A 287 -15.51 2.77 6.27
N ILE A 288 -15.28 3.65 5.28
CA ILE A 288 -15.22 3.28 3.86
C ILE A 288 -14.16 2.19 3.62
N THR A 289 -12.95 2.40 4.15
CA THR A 289 -11.83 1.45 4.00
C THR A 289 -12.16 0.12 4.68
N SER A 290 -12.88 0.15 5.80
CA SER A 290 -13.31 -1.07 6.51
C SER A 290 -14.30 -1.88 5.67
N TYR A 291 -15.32 -1.23 5.10
CA TYR A 291 -16.27 -1.91 4.19
C TYR A 291 -15.57 -2.44 2.93
N ALA A 292 -14.71 -1.64 2.31
CA ALA A 292 -13.96 -2.04 1.12
C ALA A 292 -13.05 -3.25 1.40
N ALA A 293 -12.33 -3.26 2.52
CA ALA A 293 -11.46 -4.38 2.91
C ALA A 293 -12.24 -5.66 3.27
N ALA A 294 -13.48 -5.52 3.73
CA ALA A 294 -14.37 -6.66 4.00
C ALA A 294 -15.08 -7.20 2.73
N GLY A 295 -14.81 -6.64 1.55
CA GLY A 295 -15.47 -7.01 0.29
C GLY A 295 -16.89 -6.44 0.13
N MET A 296 -17.38 -5.67 1.11
CA MET A 296 -18.69 -5.01 1.12
C MET A 296 -18.64 -3.68 0.32
N CYS A 297 -18.36 -3.79 -0.98
CA CYS A 297 -18.03 -2.63 -1.82
C CYS A 297 -19.21 -1.69 -2.06
N LYS A 298 -20.44 -2.22 -2.06
CA LYS A 298 -21.66 -1.41 -2.23
C LYS A 298 -21.91 -0.54 -1.00
N GLU A 299 -21.75 -1.10 0.19
CA GLU A 299 -21.85 -0.39 1.46
C GLU A 299 -20.76 0.67 1.57
N ALA A 300 -19.53 0.38 1.12
CA ALA A 300 -18.47 1.37 1.03
C ALA A 300 -18.84 2.56 0.12
N LEU A 301 -19.48 2.28 -1.02
CA LEU A 301 -19.98 3.29 -1.95
C LEU A 301 -21.14 4.11 -1.36
N ASP A 302 -22.05 3.46 -0.64
CA ASP A 302 -23.16 4.13 0.06
C ASP A 302 -22.63 5.09 1.13
N VAL A 303 -21.59 4.70 1.88
CA VAL A 303 -20.92 5.58 2.85
C VAL A 303 -20.24 6.77 2.14
N LEU A 304 -19.62 6.55 0.98
CA LEU A 304 -19.07 7.64 0.17
C LEU A 304 -20.17 8.60 -0.30
N ALA A 305 -21.31 8.10 -0.77
CA ALA A 305 -22.45 8.91 -1.16
C ALA A 305 -23.05 9.70 0.02
N ARG A 306 -23.17 9.06 1.20
CA ARG A 306 -23.56 9.73 2.47
C ARG A 306 -22.60 10.88 2.82
N MET A 307 -21.29 10.68 2.60
CA MET A 307 -20.27 11.71 2.80
C MET A 307 -20.43 12.87 1.81
N GLU A 308 -20.77 12.60 0.55
CA GLU A 308 -21.05 13.62 -0.48
C GLU A 308 -22.29 14.47 -0.16
N CYS A 309 -23.40 13.81 0.15
CA CYS A 309 -24.67 14.46 0.44
C CYS A 309 -24.60 15.44 1.63
N ARG A 310 -23.66 15.23 2.55
CA ARG A 310 -23.54 16.06 3.75
C ARG A 310 -23.09 17.48 3.45
N GLY A 311 -22.28 17.69 2.41
CA GLY A 311 -21.85 19.00 1.89
C GLY A 311 -21.12 19.93 2.88
N GLY A 312 -20.19 20.75 2.40
CA GLY A 312 -19.67 21.92 3.13
C GLY A 312 -18.70 21.72 4.31
N ILE A 313 -18.86 20.68 5.16
CA ILE A 313 -18.01 20.46 6.35
C ILE A 313 -17.02 19.31 6.14
N VAL A 314 -17.45 18.23 5.49
CA VAL A 314 -16.61 17.07 5.17
C VAL A 314 -16.87 16.69 3.73
N VAL A 315 -15.82 16.70 2.91
CA VAL A 315 -15.88 16.35 1.49
C VAL A 315 -15.01 15.14 1.21
N PRO A 316 -15.44 14.20 0.35
CA PRO A 316 -14.59 13.11 -0.08
C PRO A 316 -13.29 13.62 -0.68
N ASN A 317 -12.20 12.96 -0.32
CA ASN A 317 -10.88 13.28 -0.81
C ASN A 317 -10.26 12.07 -1.52
N VAL A 318 -9.00 12.21 -1.94
CA VAL A 318 -8.26 11.14 -2.64
C VAL A 318 -8.32 9.81 -1.88
N VAL A 319 -8.26 9.83 -0.55
CA VAL A 319 -8.31 8.61 0.27
C VAL A 319 -9.70 7.95 0.22
N SER A 320 -10.78 8.72 0.29
CA SER A 320 -12.16 8.22 0.19
C SER A 320 -12.37 7.49 -1.15
N TRP A 321 -12.01 8.15 -2.25
CA TRP A 321 -12.15 7.59 -3.61
C TRP A 321 -11.23 6.39 -3.85
N SER A 322 -9.97 6.47 -3.40
CA SER A 322 -9.02 5.36 -3.56
C SER A 322 -9.47 4.11 -2.82
N ALA A 323 -10.09 4.25 -1.66
CA ALA A 323 -10.59 3.12 -0.88
C ALA A 323 -11.73 2.40 -1.61
N VAL A 324 -12.71 3.14 -2.17
CA VAL A 324 -13.82 2.52 -2.91
C VAL A 324 -13.34 1.92 -4.23
N ILE A 325 -12.49 2.63 -4.99
CA ILE A 325 -11.88 2.11 -6.23
C ILE A 325 -11.10 0.82 -5.96
N GLY A 326 -10.27 0.82 -4.90
CA GLY A 326 -9.50 -0.36 -4.48
C GLY A 326 -10.39 -1.51 -4.02
N GLY A 327 -11.50 -1.22 -3.34
CA GLY A 327 -12.50 -2.20 -2.92
C GLY A 327 -13.11 -2.94 -4.11
N PHE A 328 -13.73 -2.20 -5.05
CA PHE A 328 -14.32 -2.80 -6.26
C PHE A 328 -13.30 -3.55 -7.10
N ALA A 329 -12.08 -3.02 -7.20
CA ALA A 329 -11.01 -3.70 -7.91
C ALA A 329 -10.62 -5.04 -7.26
N SER A 330 -10.51 -5.08 -5.94
CA SER A 330 -10.17 -6.30 -5.20
C SER A 330 -11.30 -7.33 -5.22
N SER A 331 -12.56 -6.90 -5.39
CA SER A 331 -13.70 -7.80 -5.59
C SER A 331 -13.87 -8.27 -7.05
N GLY A 332 -12.99 -7.86 -7.97
CA GLY A 332 -13.03 -8.22 -9.39
C GLY A 332 -14.00 -7.40 -10.25
N ASP A 333 -14.68 -6.39 -9.69
CA ASP A 333 -15.59 -5.51 -10.43
C ASP A 333 -14.82 -4.29 -10.95
N MET A 334 -14.01 -4.58 -11.97
CA MET A 334 -13.06 -3.63 -12.53
C MET A 334 -13.73 -2.53 -13.36
N GLU A 335 -14.93 -2.80 -13.89
CA GLU A 335 -15.74 -1.81 -14.60
C GLU A 335 -16.17 -0.69 -13.65
N GLN A 336 -16.74 -1.06 -12.50
CA GLN A 336 -17.17 -0.08 -11.51
C GLN A 336 -15.97 0.69 -10.93
N ALA A 337 -14.83 0.02 -10.72
CA ALA A 337 -13.60 0.68 -10.26
C ALA A 337 -13.12 1.77 -11.24
N LEU A 338 -13.14 1.50 -12.55
CA LEU A 338 -12.76 2.48 -13.58
C LEU A 338 -13.78 3.61 -13.71
N GLU A 339 -15.07 3.34 -13.54
CA GLU A 339 -16.08 4.39 -13.56
C GLU A 339 -15.95 5.33 -12.36
N LEU A 340 -15.71 4.79 -11.17
CA LEU A 340 -15.40 5.59 -9.98
C LEU A 340 -14.12 6.42 -10.15
N PHE A 341 -13.11 5.89 -10.84
CA PHE A 341 -11.92 6.64 -11.20
C PHE A 341 -12.24 7.83 -12.13
N ARG A 342 -13.10 7.65 -13.13
CA ARG A 342 -13.57 8.76 -13.99
C ARG A 342 -14.31 9.82 -13.16
N GLN A 343 -15.18 9.40 -12.26
CA GLN A 343 -15.92 10.31 -11.37
C GLN A 343 -14.99 11.09 -10.42
N MET A 344 -13.93 10.45 -9.92
CA MET A 344 -12.87 11.11 -9.15
C MET A 344 -12.15 12.19 -9.97
N GLN A 345 -11.82 11.88 -11.23
CA GLN A 345 -11.18 12.83 -12.15
C GLN A 345 -12.10 14.01 -12.50
N GLN A 346 -13.40 13.78 -12.71
CA GLN A 346 -14.39 14.84 -12.94
C GLN A 346 -14.51 15.80 -11.75
N ARG A 347 -14.31 15.30 -10.53
CA ARG A 347 -14.20 16.11 -9.30
C ARG A 347 -12.85 16.81 -9.13
N ARG A 348 -11.97 16.75 -10.13
CA ARG A 348 -10.63 17.34 -10.15
C ARG A 348 -9.72 16.85 -9.02
N LEU A 349 -9.97 15.65 -8.51
CA LEU A 349 -9.10 15.01 -7.53
C LEU A 349 -7.98 14.27 -8.26
N SER A 350 -6.74 14.59 -7.91
CA SER A 350 -5.59 13.90 -8.51
C SER A 350 -5.41 12.53 -7.84
N PRO A 351 -5.39 11.44 -8.61
CA PRO A 351 -5.14 10.10 -8.07
C PRO A 351 -3.73 9.99 -7.51
N ASN A 352 -3.58 9.16 -6.46
CA ASN A 352 -2.27 8.86 -5.90
C ASN A 352 -1.67 7.61 -6.59
N VAL A 353 -0.44 7.25 -6.20
CA VAL A 353 0.29 6.10 -6.79
C VAL A 353 -0.45 4.77 -6.63
N VAL A 354 -1.19 4.60 -5.51
CA VAL A 354 -1.97 3.38 -5.25
C VAL A 354 -3.17 3.33 -6.17
N THR A 355 -3.94 4.43 -6.27
CA THR A 355 -5.08 4.52 -7.19
C THR A 355 -4.68 4.22 -8.63
N LEU A 356 -3.56 4.80 -9.09
CA LEU A 356 -3.07 4.59 -10.45
C LEU A 356 -2.66 3.14 -10.70
N ALA A 357 -1.98 2.50 -9.75
CA ALA A 357 -1.61 1.09 -9.87
C ALA A 357 -2.84 0.18 -9.95
N THR A 358 -3.86 0.43 -9.13
CA THR A 358 -5.15 -0.29 -9.17
C THR A 358 -5.84 -0.11 -10.52
N VAL A 359 -5.94 1.12 -11.03
CA VAL A 359 -6.56 1.44 -12.32
C VAL A 359 -5.81 0.80 -13.49
N LEU A 360 -4.46 0.80 -13.44
CA LEU A 360 -3.63 0.15 -14.45
C LEU A 360 -3.82 -1.37 -14.44
N SER A 361 -3.92 -2.00 -13.27
CA SER A 361 -4.29 -3.43 -13.15
C SER A 361 -5.64 -3.68 -13.80
N GLY A 362 -6.60 -2.79 -13.59
CA GLY A 362 -7.92 -2.92 -14.18
C GLY A 362 -7.95 -2.78 -15.69
N CYS A 363 -7.15 -1.87 -16.23
CA CYS A 363 -6.92 -1.79 -17.66
C CYS A 363 -6.27 -3.06 -18.21
N ALA A 364 -5.38 -3.69 -17.44
CA ALA A 364 -4.72 -4.94 -17.82
C ALA A 364 -5.71 -6.12 -17.88
N GLU A 365 -6.62 -6.22 -16.92
CA GLU A 365 -7.63 -7.28 -16.83
C GLU A 365 -8.71 -7.15 -17.89
N LEU A 366 -9.17 -5.92 -18.16
CA LEU A 366 -10.18 -5.63 -19.18
C LEU A 366 -9.58 -5.50 -20.59
N LEU A 367 -8.26 -5.66 -20.75
CA LEU A 367 -7.52 -5.45 -22.00
C LEU A 367 -7.78 -4.06 -22.61
N ALA A 368 -8.05 -3.06 -21.78
CA ALA A 368 -8.41 -1.70 -22.15
C ALA A 368 -7.16 -0.87 -22.50
N SER A 369 -6.49 -1.24 -23.61
CA SER A 369 -5.19 -0.67 -24.01
C SER A 369 -5.22 0.85 -24.19
N ARG A 370 -6.32 1.44 -24.66
CA ARG A 370 -6.42 2.89 -24.89
C ARG A 370 -6.50 3.65 -23.58
N LEU A 371 -7.39 3.21 -22.69
CA LEU A 371 -7.51 3.79 -21.35
C LEU A 371 -6.18 3.66 -20.58
N GLY A 372 -5.49 2.52 -20.67
CA GLY A 372 -4.16 2.35 -20.09
C GLY A 372 -3.13 3.36 -20.62
N GLN A 373 -3.18 3.70 -21.92
CA GLN A 373 -2.32 4.75 -22.51
C GLN A 373 -2.68 6.16 -22.02
N GLU A 374 -3.97 6.47 -21.86
CA GLU A 374 -4.43 7.74 -21.30
C GLU A 374 -3.99 7.90 -19.83
N VAL A 375 -4.10 6.83 -19.05
CA VAL A 375 -3.62 6.77 -17.66
C VAL A 375 -2.10 6.94 -17.62
N HIS A 376 -1.34 6.27 -18.50
CA HIS A 376 0.11 6.48 -18.62
C HIS A 376 0.44 7.96 -18.92
N GLY A 377 -0.23 8.58 -19.88
CA GLY A 377 -0.07 10.01 -20.18
C GLY A 377 -0.44 10.92 -19.00
N HIS A 378 -1.40 10.52 -18.16
CA HIS A 378 -1.68 11.20 -16.89
C HIS A 378 -0.53 11.05 -15.89
N THR A 379 0.05 9.85 -15.74
CA THR A 379 1.15 9.60 -14.80
C THR A 379 2.39 10.45 -15.11
N ILE A 380 2.70 10.66 -16.39
CA ILE A 380 3.80 11.53 -16.84
C ILE A 380 3.53 12.99 -16.46
N ARG A 381 2.31 13.48 -16.72
CA ARG A 381 1.91 14.86 -16.37
C ARG A 381 1.90 15.10 -14.86
N ALA A 382 1.58 14.07 -14.08
CA ALA A 382 1.58 14.11 -12.62
C ALA A 382 2.98 13.86 -12.00
N VAL A 383 4.01 13.58 -12.81
CA VAL A 383 5.37 13.23 -12.36
C VAL A 383 5.37 12.00 -11.43
N LEU A 384 4.49 11.03 -11.72
CA LEU A 384 4.35 9.77 -11.01
C LEU A 384 4.87 8.57 -11.82
N ASP A 385 5.27 8.78 -13.06
CA ASP A 385 5.80 7.79 -14.01
C ASP A 385 7.11 7.13 -13.57
N ARG A 386 7.81 7.74 -12.59
CA ARG A 386 9.07 7.22 -12.01
C ARG A 386 8.88 6.43 -10.73
N HIS A 387 7.66 6.32 -10.23
CA HIS A 387 7.37 5.55 -9.02
C HIS A 387 7.30 4.05 -9.38
N SER A 388 8.05 3.20 -8.67
CA SER A 388 8.16 1.76 -8.98
C SER A 388 6.81 1.05 -9.08
N LEU A 389 5.90 1.33 -8.14
CA LEU A 389 4.54 0.77 -8.14
C LEU A 389 3.75 1.11 -9.43
N VAL A 390 3.90 2.34 -9.94
CA VAL A 390 3.24 2.77 -11.18
C VAL A 390 3.91 2.13 -12.39
N GLN A 391 5.24 2.06 -12.41
CA GLN A 391 6.01 1.41 -13.49
C GLN A 391 5.68 -0.09 -13.60
N ASN A 392 5.58 -0.80 -12.47
CA ASN A 392 5.15 -2.20 -12.43
C ASN A 392 3.73 -2.36 -12.99
N GLY A 393 2.80 -1.49 -12.59
CA GLY A 393 1.44 -1.46 -13.15
C GLY A 393 1.42 -1.22 -14.67
N LEU A 394 2.30 -0.35 -15.18
CA LEU A 394 2.42 -0.06 -16.62
C LEU A 394 3.00 -1.23 -17.41
N VAL A 395 4.03 -1.91 -16.88
CA VAL A 395 4.60 -3.12 -17.50
C VAL A 395 3.53 -4.20 -17.60
N ASN A 396 2.82 -4.49 -16.51
CA ASN A 396 1.73 -5.47 -16.50
C ASN A 396 0.60 -5.08 -17.47
N MET A 397 0.16 -3.81 -17.46
CA MET A 397 -0.90 -3.33 -18.35
C MET A 397 -0.53 -3.46 -19.83
N TYR A 398 0.64 -2.96 -20.24
CA TYR A 398 1.07 -3.09 -21.62
C TYR A 398 1.30 -4.54 -22.03
N GLY A 399 1.85 -5.35 -21.11
CA GLY A 399 2.09 -6.77 -21.34
C GLY A 399 0.80 -7.54 -21.60
N LYS A 400 -0.18 -7.46 -20.70
CA LYS A 400 -1.49 -8.12 -20.87
C LYS A 400 -2.25 -7.60 -22.09
N CYS A 401 -2.14 -6.32 -22.42
CA CYS A 401 -2.75 -5.73 -23.62
C CYS A 401 -2.04 -6.08 -24.96
N GLY A 402 -1.05 -6.98 -24.97
CA GLY A 402 -0.35 -7.38 -26.19
C GLY A 402 0.68 -6.37 -26.71
N ARG A 403 0.95 -5.29 -25.98
CA ARG A 403 1.96 -4.28 -26.35
C ARG A 403 3.29 -4.55 -25.64
N VAL A 404 3.83 -5.76 -25.80
CA VAL A 404 5.03 -6.24 -25.10
C VAL A 404 6.24 -5.33 -25.31
N THR A 405 6.40 -4.76 -26.51
CA THR A 405 7.47 -3.79 -26.80
C THR A 405 7.36 -2.50 -25.95
N ALA A 406 6.13 -2.05 -25.67
CA ALA A 406 5.90 -0.90 -24.79
C ALA A 406 6.18 -1.27 -23.32
N ALA A 407 5.78 -2.48 -22.89
CA ALA A 407 6.11 -3.01 -21.58
C ALA A 407 7.63 -3.05 -21.36
N ARG A 408 8.38 -3.59 -22.34
CA ARG A 408 9.84 -3.63 -22.33
C ARG A 408 10.46 -2.24 -22.19
N ARG A 409 9.98 -1.25 -22.95
CA ARG A 409 10.47 0.13 -22.86
C ARG A 409 10.26 0.74 -21.47
N VAL A 410 9.12 0.48 -20.83
CA VAL A 410 8.88 0.95 -19.46
C VAL A 410 9.86 0.27 -18.51
N PHE A 411 10.03 -1.05 -18.62
CA PHE A 411 10.97 -1.84 -17.82
C PHE A 411 12.43 -1.36 -17.97
N ASP A 412 12.84 -1.01 -19.19
CA ASP A 412 14.17 -0.45 -19.47
C ASP A 412 14.42 0.88 -18.78
N GLN A 413 13.38 1.71 -18.63
CA GLN A 413 13.46 3.03 -18.02
C GLN A 413 13.41 3.00 -16.48
N MET A 414 13.13 1.83 -15.88
CA MET A 414 13.14 1.69 -14.43
C MET A 414 14.55 1.83 -13.86
N LYS A 415 14.71 2.73 -12.88
CA LYS A 415 16.01 2.93 -12.18
C LYS A 415 16.34 1.79 -11.22
N SER A 416 15.31 1.19 -10.64
CA SER A 416 15.39 0.07 -9.71
C SER A 416 14.30 -0.92 -10.09
N ARG A 417 14.69 -2.17 -10.28
CA ARG A 417 13.81 -3.26 -10.68
C ARG A 417 13.69 -4.22 -9.50
N ASP A 418 12.47 -4.42 -9.03
CA ASP A 418 12.15 -5.38 -7.99
C ASP A 418 11.65 -6.70 -8.60
N LEU A 419 11.46 -7.71 -7.76
CA LEU A 419 10.95 -9.02 -8.15
C LEU A 419 9.64 -8.94 -8.98
N ILE A 420 8.75 -8.00 -8.62
CA ILE A 420 7.48 -7.78 -9.33
C ILE A 420 7.73 -7.31 -10.76
N SER A 421 8.68 -6.39 -10.98
CA SER A 421 9.02 -5.90 -12.31
C SER A 421 9.53 -7.00 -13.25
N TRP A 422 10.40 -7.89 -12.73
CA TRP A 422 10.95 -9.02 -13.47
C TRP A 422 9.86 -10.04 -13.80
N ASN A 423 9.08 -10.45 -12.79
CA ASN A 423 7.98 -11.40 -12.96
C ASN A 423 6.94 -10.89 -13.96
N SER A 424 6.62 -9.59 -13.94
CA SER A 424 5.69 -8.97 -14.90
C SER A 424 6.22 -9.05 -16.33
N MET A 425 7.51 -8.83 -16.55
CA MET A 425 8.10 -8.88 -17.90
C MET A 425 8.26 -10.32 -18.42
N ILE A 426 8.72 -11.24 -17.57
CA ILE A 426 8.83 -12.68 -17.90
C ILE A 426 7.44 -13.23 -18.25
N GLY A 427 6.45 -12.96 -17.40
CA GLY A 427 5.07 -13.37 -17.63
C GLY A 427 4.48 -12.76 -18.91
N SER A 428 4.79 -11.49 -19.20
CA SER A 428 4.39 -10.85 -20.46
C SER A 428 4.97 -11.59 -21.66
N TYR A 429 6.27 -11.89 -21.69
CA TYR A 429 6.85 -12.64 -22.80
C TYR A 429 6.22 -14.04 -22.94
N GLY A 430 6.05 -14.75 -21.82
CA GLY A 430 5.43 -16.08 -21.79
C GLY A 430 3.98 -16.11 -22.29
N MET A 431 3.15 -15.13 -21.94
CA MET A 431 1.76 -15.03 -22.42
C MET A 431 1.67 -14.84 -23.95
N HIS A 432 2.70 -14.25 -24.56
CA HIS A 432 2.74 -13.97 -26.00
C HIS A 432 3.59 -14.99 -26.78
N GLY A 433 3.97 -16.11 -26.16
CA GLY A 433 4.73 -17.18 -26.81
C GLY A 433 6.18 -16.81 -27.14
N LEU A 434 6.71 -15.74 -26.53
CA LEU A 434 8.08 -15.26 -26.71
C LEU A 434 9.01 -15.93 -25.69
N TRP A 435 9.19 -17.23 -25.86
CA TRP A 435 9.94 -18.08 -24.92
C TRP A 435 11.39 -17.64 -24.75
N ASP A 436 12.11 -17.38 -25.86
CA ASP A 436 13.54 -17.05 -25.81
C ASP A 436 13.77 -15.76 -25.01
N GLU A 437 12.89 -14.77 -25.19
CA GLU A 437 12.92 -13.53 -24.42
C GLU A 437 12.53 -13.75 -22.95
N ALA A 438 11.54 -14.62 -22.66
CA ALA A 438 11.17 -14.95 -21.29
C ALA A 438 12.33 -15.62 -20.52
N LEU A 439 13.03 -16.56 -21.16
CA LEU A 439 14.21 -17.21 -20.58
C LEU A 439 15.36 -16.21 -20.40
N ALA A 440 15.64 -15.39 -21.42
CA ALA A 440 16.67 -14.35 -21.32
C ALA A 440 16.39 -13.39 -20.15
N MET A 441 15.13 -13.02 -19.93
CA MET A 441 14.71 -12.20 -18.78
C MET A 441 14.93 -12.90 -17.44
N PHE A 442 14.67 -14.21 -17.36
CA PHE A 442 14.92 -15.02 -16.16
C PHE A 442 16.42 -15.10 -15.83
N GLU A 443 17.27 -15.27 -16.84
CA GLU A 443 18.73 -15.28 -16.67
C GLU A 443 19.29 -13.89 -16.33
N ASP A 444 18.77 -12.82 -16.93
CA ASP A 444 19.12 -11.44 -16.61
C ASP A 444 18.76 -11.09 -15.15
N MET A 445 17.63 -11.59 -14.66
CA MET A 445 17.19 -11.40 -13.27
C MET A 445 18.20 -11.99 -12.28
N ALA A 446 18.66 -13.22 -12.53
CA ALA A 446 19.69 -13.87 -11.72
C ALA A 446 21.02 -13.09 -11.79
N ARG A 447 21.43 -12.62 -12.97
CA ARG A 447 22.63 -11.78 -13.14
C ARG A 447 22.53 -10.44 -12.43
N ALA A 448 21.32 -9.90 -12.27
CA ALA A 448 21.06 -8.69 -11.51
C ALA A 448 21.04 -8.92 -9.97
N GLY A 449 21.26 -10.15 -9.50
CA GLY A 449 21.26 -10.51 -8.08
C GLY A 449 19.86 -10.52 -7.45
N VAL A 450 18.80 -10.66 -8.26
CA VAL A 450 17.43 -10.80 -7.78
C VAL A 450 17.07 -12.28 -7.75
N GLU A 451 16.79 -12.82 -6.57
CA GLU A 451 16.44 -14.23 -6.39
C GLU A 451 15.04 -14.53 -6.95
N PRO A 452 14.89 -15.56 -7.80
CA PRO A 452 13.60 -16.07 -8.25
C PRO A 452 12.70 -16.54 -7.11
N ASP A 453 11.38 -16.30 -7.24
CA ASP A 453 10.36 -16.83 -6.34
C ASP A 453 9.41 -17.79 -7.06
N GLY A 454 8.42 -18.32 -6.34
CA GLY A 454 7.42 -19.20 -6.93
C GLY A 454 6.67 -18.54 -8.10
N VAL A 455 6.39 -17.23 -8.02
CA VAL A 455 5.72 -16.51 -9.11
C VAL A 455 6.63 -16.41 -10.33
N THR A 456 7.94 -16.24 -10.16
CA THR A 456 8.92 -16.31 -11.25
C THR A 456 8.85 -17.65 -11.97
N PHE A 457 8.84 -18.76 -11.21
CA PHE A 457 8.79 -20.10 -11.79
C PHE A 457 7.47 -20.40 -12.50
N VAL A 458 6.32 -19.96 -11.95
CA VAL A 458 5.03 -20.03 -12.68
C VAL A 458 5.11 -19.31 -14.02
N ALA A 459 5.72 -18.11 -14.07
CA ALA A 459 5.83 -17.32 -15.29
C ALA A 459 6.69 -18.02 -16.37
N VAL A 460 7.86 -18.56 -16.03
CA VAL A 460 8.71 -19.27 -17.00
C VAL A 460 8.11 -20.64 -17.40
N LEU A 461 7.48 -21.36 -16.48
CA LEU A 461 6.83 -22.64 -16.79
C LEU A 461 5.60 -22.44 -17.70
N SER A 462 4.85 -21.34 -17.51
CA SER A 462 3.77 -20.95 -18.43
C SER A 462 4.32 -20.63 -19.82
N ALA A 463 5.46 -19.96 -19.92
CA ALA A 463 6.14 -19.70 -21.19
C ALA A 463 6.52 -21.02 -21.90
N CYS A 464 7.08 -21.99 -21.17
CA CYS A 464 7.35 -23.33 -21.70
C CYS A 464 6.06 -24.01 -22.17
N SER A 465 4.97 -23.92 -21.40
CA SER A 465 3.68 -24.54 -21.73
C SER A 465 3.13 -24.03 -23.07
N HIS A 466 3.12 -22.71 -23.27
CA HIS A 466 2.59 -22.10 -24.48
C HIS A 466 3.39 -22.39 -25.74
N THR A 467 4.68 -22.71 -25.59
CA THR A 467 5.62 -22.97 -26.70
C THR A 467 5.97 -24.44 -26.88
N GLY A 468 5.56 -25.31 -25.95
CA GLY A 468 5.78 -26.76 -26.00
C GLY A 468 7.18 -27.21 -25.58
N HIS A 469 7.96 -26.39 -24.85
CA HIS A 469 9.31 -26.74 -24.41
C HIS A 469 9.33 -27.68 -23.18
N VAL A 470 8.91 -28.94 -23.37
CA VAL A 470 8.74 -29.93 -22.28
C VAL A 470 10.04 -30.20 -21.51
N ALA A 471 11.14 -30.43 -22.22
CA ALA A 471 12.43 -30.76 -21.58
C ALA A 471 12.89 -29.64 -20.65
N GLU A 472 12.71 -28.40 -21.09
CA GLU A 472 13.12 -27.22 -20.37
C GLU A 472 12.18 -26.90 -19.20
N GLY A 473 10.87 -27.06 -19.38
CA GLY A 473 9.92 -26.96 -18.26
C GLY A 473 10.21 -27.98 -17.15
N ARG A 474 10.55 -29.23 -17.50
CA ARG A 474 11.01 -30.24 -16.51
C ARG A 474 12.31 -29.82 -15.84
N ARG A 475 13.26 -29.22 -16.56
CA ARG A 475 14.53 -28.71 -16.01
C ARG A 475 14.26 -27.61 -14.99
N LEU A 476 13.47 -26.59 -15.36
CA LEU A 476 13.12 -25.44 -14.52
C LEU A 476 12.34 -25.85 -13.28
N PHE A 477 11.37 -26.77 -13.40
CA PHE A 477 10.63 -27.30 -12.25
C PHE A 477 11.55 -28.03 -11.26
N ASN A 478 12.53 -28.79 -11.74
CA ASN A 478 13.52 -29.44 -10.88
C ASN A 478 14.49 -28.43 -10.25
N GLN A 479 14.93 -27.43 -11.02
CA GLN A 479 15.79 -26.34 -10.54
C GLN A 479 15.12 -25.57 -9.40
N MET A 480 13.84 -25.23 -9.52
CA MET A 480 13.03 -24.59 -8.48
C MET A 480 13.11 -25.33 -7.14
N VAL A 481 12.90 -26.66 -7.15
CA VAL A 481 12.88 -27.48 -5.93
C VAL A 481 14.28 -27.69 -5.37
N ARG A 482 15.25 -28.01 -6.23
CA ARG A 482 16.58 -28.47 -5.79
C ARG A 482 17.52 -27.31 -5.46
N GLU A 483 17.54 -26.28 -6.29
CA GLU A 483 18.48 -25.16 -6.18
C GLU A 483 17.87 -24.02 -5.38
N HIS A 484 16.64 -23.59 -5.70
CA HIS A 484 15.99 -22.46 -5.03
C HIS A 484 15.20 -22.85 -3.76
N LYS A 485 15.06 -24.15 -3.46
CA LYS A 485 14.33 -24.67 -2.29
C LYS A 485 12.88 -24.19 -2.22
N ILE A 486 12.27 -23.93 -3.37
CA ILE A 486 10.88 -23.50 -3.47
C ILE A 486 10.00 -24.75 -3.55
N SER A 487 9.06 -24.88 -2.62
CA SER A 487 8.06 -25.96 -2.67
C SER A 487 7.07 -25.69 -3.80
N PRO A 488 6.79 -26.68 -4.68
CA PRO A 488 5.80 -26.50 -5.73
C PRO A 488 4.42 -26.18 -5.14
N SER A 489 3.80 -25.11 -5.63
CA SER A 489 2.40 -24.77 -5.37
C SER A 489 1.46 -25.39 -6.41
N MET A 490 0.14 -25.28 -6.19
CA MET A 490 -0.89 -25.72 -7.14
C MET A 490 -0.65 -25.16 -8.55
N GLU A 491 -0.29 -23.88 -8.66
CA GLU A 491 -0.06 -23.19 -9.94
C GLU A 491 1.13 -23.79 -10.72
N HIS A 492 2.18 -24.23 -10.03
CA HIS A 492 3.33 -24.86 -10.68
C HIS A 492 2.94 -26.22 -11.29
N TYR A 493 2.12 -27.01 -10.58
CA TYR A 493 1.58 -28.25 -11.11
C TYR A 493 0.64 -28.00 -12.28
N THR A 494 -0.26 -27.01 -12.20
CA THR A 494 -1.13 -26.63 -13.32
C THR A 494 -0.32 -26.29 -14.57
N CYS A 495 0.76 -25.52 -14.45
CA CYS A 495 1.64 -25.19 -15.58
C CYS A 495 2.30 -26.44 -16.18
N MET A 496 2.77 -27.36 -15.34
CA MET A 496 3.40 -28.60 -15.80
C MET A 496 2.40 -29.56 -16.47
N VAL A 497 1.19 -29.68 -15.92
CA VAL A 497 0.11 -30.48 -16.50
C VAL A 497 -0.33 -29.90 -17.85
N ASP A 498 -0.48 -28.58 -17.95
CA ASP A 498 -0.78 -27.90 -19.22
C ASP A 498 0.34 -28.10 -20.24
N LEU A 499 1.61 -27.98 -19.83
CA LEU A 499 2.77 -28.20 -20.69
C LEU A 499 2.83 -29.63 -21.26
N LEU A 500 2.73 -30.64 -20.38
CA LEU A 500 2.76 -32.04 -20.78
C LEU A 500 1.53 -32.39 -21.63
N GLY A 501 0.37 -31.87 -21.24
CA GLY A 501 -0.88 -32.11 -21.93
C GLY A 501 -0.91 -31.51 -23.33
N ARG A 502 -0.47 -30.25 -23.52
CA ARG A 502 -0.32 -29.62 -24.85
C ARG A 502 0.65 -30.39 -25.74
N ALA A 503 1.74 -30.92 -25.18
CA ALA A 503 2.69 -31.75 -25.90
C ALA A 503 2.20 -33.17 -26.23
N GLY A 504 0.99 -33.55 -25.81
CA GLY A 504 0.41 -34.88 -26.05
C GLY A 504 0.87 -35.96 -25.08
N LEU A 505 1.67 -35.60 -24.07
CA LEU A 505 2.16 -36.50 -23.02
C LEU A 505 1.09 -36.66 -21.92
N LEU A 506 -0.12 -37.07 -22.31
CA LEU A 506 -1.28 -37.12 -21.44
C LEU A 506 -1.10 -38.07 -20.25
N LYS A 507 -0.37 -39.19 -20.45
CA LYS A 507 -0.05 -40.12 -19.37
C LYS A 507 0.85 -39.49 -18.32
N ASP A 508 1.96 -38.86 -18.73
CA ASP A 508 2.86 -38.14 -17.83
C ASP A 508 2.11 -37.02 -17.07
N ALA A 509 1.18 -36.35 -17.72
CA ALA A 509 0.34 -35.32 -17.10
C ALA A 509 -0.58 -35.93 -16.01
N SER A 510 -1.21 -37.07 -16.29
CA SER A 510 -2.03 -37.81 -15.30
C SER A 510 -1.18 -38.33 -14.14
N ASP A 511 -0.03 -38.93 -14.43
CA ASP A 511 0.89 -39.46 -13.42
C ASP A 511 1.39 -38.32 -12.51
N LEU A 512 1.67 -37.14 -13.07
CA LEU A 512 2.07 -35.97 -12.29
C LEU A 512 0.99 -35.56 -11.28
N ILE A 513 -0.29 -35.57 -11.68
CA ILE A 513 -1.41 -35.25 -10.78
C ILE A 513 -1.48 -36.25 -9.62
N GLU A 514 -1.23 -37.53 -9.86
CA GLU A 514 -1.23 -38.56 -8.81
C GLU A 514 -0.08 -38.39 -7.81
N THR A 515 1.03 -37.78 -8.23
CA THR A 515 2.17 -37.49 -7.34
C THR A 515 2.06 -36.18 -6.55
N MET A 516 0.99 -35.41 -6.74
CA MET A 516 0.82 -34.12 -6.05
C MET A 516 0.68 -34.32 -4.53
N PRO A 517 1.41 -33.53 -3.70
CA PRO A 517 1.31 -33.62 -2.24
C PRO A 517 0.04 -32.94 -1.69
N MET A 518 -0.74 -32.29 -2.55
CA MET A 518 -2.00 -31.62 -2.22
C MET A 518 -3.12 -32.11 -3.13
N ARG A 519 -4.36 -31.96 -2.67
CA ARG A 519 -5.55 -32.30 -3.46
C ARG A 519 -5.66 -31.38 -4.69
N PRO A 520 -5.74 -31.90 -5.92
CA PRO A 520 -5.81 -31.09 -7.13
C PRO A 520 -7.07 -30.23 -7.19
N ASP A 521 -6.92 -28.98 -7.63
CA ASP A 521 -8.02 -28.04 -7.79
C ASP A 521 -8.68 -28.14 -9.19
N PRO A 522 -9.78 -27.42 -9.44
CA PRO A 522 -10.45 -27.45 -10.75
C PRO A 522 -9.56 -26.98 -11.91
N CYS A 523 -8.56 -26.13 -11.66
CA CYS A 523 -7.67 -25.63 -12.70
C CYS A 523 -6.74 -26.73 -13.23
N VAL A 524 -6.17 -27.55 -12.34
CA VAL A 524 -5.33 -28.71 -12.72
C VAL A 524 -6.13 -29.70 -13.56
N TRP A 525 -7.33 -30.06 -13.10
CA TRP A 525 -8.22 -30.96 -13.85
C TRP A 525 -8.62 -30.36 -15.20
N GLY A 526 -8.96 -29.07 -15.22
CA GLY A 526 -9.28 -28.34 -16.45
C GLY A 526 -8.14 -28.38 -17.49
N ALA A 527 -6.89 -28.25 -17.05
CA ALA A 527 -5.71 -28.32 -17.93
C ALA A 527 -5.53 -29.71 -18.58
N LEU A 528 -5.62 -30.78 -17.78
CA LEU A 528 -5.52 -32.16 -18.31
C LEU A 528 -6.67 -32.46 -19.28
N LEU A 529 -7.88 -32.06 -18.93
CA LEU A 529 -9.06 -32.33 -19.72
C LEU A 529 -9.09 -31.54 -21.04
N ASN A 530 -8.66 -30.28 -21.03
CA ASN A 530 -8.46 -29.52 -22.26
C ASN A 530 -7.43 -30.20 -23.17
N SER A 531 -6.39 -30.80 -22.59
CA SER A 531 -5.38 -31.56 -23.33
C SER A 531 -5.94 -32.85 -23.92
N CYS A 532 -6.78 -33.58 -23.19
CA CYS A 532 -7.49 -34.76 -23.71
C CYS A 532 -8.37 -34.38 -24.91
N ARG A 533 -9.04 -33.22 -24.86
CA ARG A 533 -9.81 -32.68 -25.99
C ARG A 533 -8.92 -32.36 -27.19
N MET A 534 -7.80 -31.65 -26.98
CA MET A 534 -6.86 -31.28 -28.05
C MET A 534 -6.33 -32.51 -28.80
N HIS A 535 -6.09 -33.61 -28.08
CA HIS A 535 -5.51 -34.84 -28.64
C HIS A 535 -6.54 -35.96 -28.89
N GLY A 536 -7.84 -35.70 -28.72
CA GLY A 536 -8.91 -36.66 -28.99
C GLY A 536 -8.94 -37.90 -28.06
N ASN A 537 -8.38 -37.83 -26.86
CA ASN A 537 -8.32 -38.96 -25.92
C ASN A 537 -9.54 -39.00 -24.98
N ALA A 538 -10.68 -39.48 -25.51
CA ALA A 538 -11.93 -39.56 -24.76
C ALA A 538 -11.86 -40.48 -23.53
N ALA A 539 -11.12 -41.60 -23.62
CA ALA A 539 -11.00 -42.56 -22.52
C ALA A 539 -10.33 -41.94 -21.27
N MET A 540 -9.25 -41.17 -21.45
CA MET A 540 -8.62 -40.48 -20.33
C MET A 540 -9.49 -39.34 -19.79
N ALA A 541 -10.23 -38.65 -20.66
CA ALA A 541 -11.18 -37.62 -20.23
C ALA A 541 -12.27 -38.21 -19.32
N GLU A 542 -12.87 -39.34 -19.70
CA GLU A 542 -13.87 -40.05 -18.89
C GLU A 542 -13.32 -40.49 -17.54
N ALA A 543 -12.12 -41.11 -17.52
CA ALA A 543 -11.47 -41.54 -16.29
C ALA A 543 -11.18 -40.36 -15.35
N THR A 544 -10.78 -39.22 -15.91
CA THR A 544 -10.51 -37.99 -15.16
C THR A 544 -11.79 -37.42 -14.55
N ILE A 545 -12.88 -37.35 -15.31
CA ILE A 545 -14.18 -36.87 -14.81
C ILE A 545 -14.70 -37.78 -13.69
N ALA A 546 -14.56 -39.10 -13.82
CA ALA A 546 -14.91 -40.04 -12.76
C ALA A 546 -14.12 -39.78 -11.47
N LYS A 547 -12.82 -39.51 -11.56
CA LYS A 547 -11.98 -39.12 -10.41
C LYS A 547 -12.44 -37.80 -9.78
N VAL A 548 -12.79 -36.80 -10.58
CA VAL A 548 -13.30 -35.50 -10.10
C VAL A 548 -14.62 -35.67 -9.33
N LEU A 549 -15.54 -36.49 -9.86
CA LEU A 549 -16.83 -36.77 -9.22
C LEU A 549 -16.69 -37.60 -7.93
N GLN A 550 -15.70 -38.51 -7.85
CA GLN A 550 -15.45 -39.32 -6.65
C GLN A 550 -14.72 -38.55 -5.55
N ALA A 551 -13.90 -37.55 -5.91
CA ALA A 551 -13.13 -36.79 -4.94
C ALA A 551 -13.96 -35.75 -4.17
N ASP A 552 -15.10 -35.30 -4.72
CA ASP A 552 -15.91 -34.20 -4.19
C ASP A 552 -17.25 -34.69 -3.60
N GLU A 553 -17.32 -34.86 -2.28
CA GLU A 553 -18.56 -34.68 -1.53
C GLU A 553 -18.77 -33.17 -1.27
N ALA A 554 -19.22 -32.38 -2.26
CA ALA A 554 -20.00 -31.12 -2.07
C ALA A 554 -20.12 -30.24 -3.35
N GLU A 555 -21.35 -30.18 -3.90
CA GLU A 555 -22.14 -28.95 -4.19
C GLU A 555 -21.50 -27.66 -4.78
N THR A 556 -20.40 -27.69 -5.52
CA THR A 556 -19.93 -26.45 -6.19
C THR A 556 -20.44 -26.34 -7.64
N THR A 557 -21.24 -25.30 -7.93
CA THR A 557 -21.75 -24.98 -9.28
C THR A 557 -20.66 -24.92 -10.34
N GLY A 558 -19.46 -24.49 -9.96
CA GLY A 558 -18.29 -24.38 -10.85
C GLY A 558 -17.85 -25.73 -11.42
N ASN A 559 -17.78 -26.76 -10.58
CA ASN A 559 -17.27 -28.08 -10.99
C ASN A 559 -18.26 -28.77 -11.95
N HIS A 560 -19.55 -28.70 -11.66
CA HIS A 560 -20.57 -29.23 -12.56
C HIS A 560 -20.64 -28.49 -13.89
N MET A 561 -20.48 -27.16 -13.89
CA MET A 561 -20.42 -26.35 -15.12
C MET A 561 -19.17 -26.65 -15.95
N MET A 562 -18.03 -26.86 -15.29
CA MET A 562 -16.78 -27.27 -15.95
C MET A 562 -16.96 -28.63 -16.62
N ILE A 563 -17.43 -29.65 -15.89
CA ILE A 563 -17.70 -30.99 -16.41
C ILE A 563 -18.71 -30.95 -17.57
N THR A 564 -19.76 -30.13 -17.44
CA THR A 564 -20.77 -29.94 -18.49
C THR A 564 -20.18 -29.38 -19.78
N ASN A 565 -19.43 -28.29 -19.69
CA ASN A 565 -18.79 -27.65 -20.86
C ASN A 565 -17.76 -28.60 -21.48
N LEU A 566 -17.12 -29.41 -20.66
CA LEU A 566 -16.14 -30.37 -21.07
C LEU A 566 -16.74 -31.53 -21.87
N TYR A 567 -17.79 -32.19 -21.37
CA TYR A 567 -18.51 -33.22 -22.13
C TYR A 567 -19.01 -32.70 -23.47
N ALA A 568 -19.55 -31.47 -23.49
CA ALA A 568 -19.96 -30.82 -24.74
C ALA A 568 -18.76 -30.61 -25.70
N SER A 569 -17.59 -30.22 -25.18
CA SER A 569 -16.39 -30.00 -25.96
C SER A 569 -15.73 -31.27 -26.52
N CYS A 570 -15.98 -32.42 -25.89
CA CYS A 570 -15.58 -33.74 -26.38
C CYS A 570 -16.64 -34.40 -27.29
N GLY A 571 -17.71 -33.69 -27.65
CA GLY A 571 -18.81 -34.23 -28.46
C GLY A 571 -19.76 -35.18 -27.73
N MET A 572 -19.60 -35.33 -26.41
CA MET A 572 -20.40 -36.21 -25.55
C MET A 572 -21.63 -35.46 -25.00
N TRP A 573 -22.53 -35.06 -25.90
CA TRP A 573 -23.67 -34.19 -25.57
C TRP A 573 -24.66 -34.80 -24.57
N ASP A 574 -24.81 -36.13 -24.56
CA ASP A 574 -25.73 -36.82 -23.66
C ASP A 574 -25.25 -36.78 -22.20
N GLU A 575 -23.96 -36.98 -21.96
CA GLU A 575 -23.36 -36.86 -20.63
C GLU A 575 -23.32 -35.40 -20.16
N SER A 576 -23.05 -34.44 -21.06
CA SER A 576 -23.19 -33.00 -20.78
C SER A 576 -24.61 -32.66 -20.32
N LYS A 577 -25.63 -33.24 -20.98
CA LYS A 577 -27.03 -33.04 -20.63
C LYS A 577 -27.39 -33.67 -19.29
N ARG A 578 -26.90 -34.88 -18.97
CA ARG A 578 -27.08 -35.52 -17.65
C ARG A 578 -26.53 -34.67 -16.52
N VAL A 579 -25.30 -34.15 -16.66
CA VAL A 579 -24.69 -33.29 -15.64
C VAL A 579 -25.46 -31.97 -15.49
N ARG A 580 -25.96 -31.38 -16.59
CA ARG A 580 -26.83 -30.18 -16.52
C ARG A 580 -28.12 -30.41 -15.74
N VAL A 581 -28.75 -31.58 -15.91
CA VAL A 581 -29.97 -31.92 -15.18
C VAL A 581 -29.67 -32.04 -13.69
N MET A 582 -28.63 -32.78 -13.31
CA MET A 582 -28.19 -32.90 -11.91
C MET A 582 -27.87 -31.53 -11.29
N THR A 583 -27.21 -30.63 -12.03
CA THR A 583 -26.86 -29.27 -11.56
C THR A 583 -28.11 -28.43 -11.25
N LYS A 584 -29.14 -28.56 -12.10
CA LYS A 584 -30.40 -27.81 -11.97
C LYS A 584 -31.25 -28.33 -10.82
N GLU A 585 -31.27 -29.65 -10.62
CA GLU A 585 -31.96 -30.32 -9.50
C GLU A 585 -31.30 -29.99 -8.16
N ALA A 586 -29.98 -29.78 -8.14
CA ALA A 586 -29.22 -29.31 -6.97
C ALA A 586 -29.40 -27.80 -6.66
N GLY A 587 -30.23 -27.06 -7.42
CA GLY A 587 -30.49 -25.63 -7.17
C GLY A 587 -29.33 -24.69 -7.52
N LEU A 588 -28.27 -25.20 -8.15
CA LEU A 588 -27.06 -24.45 -8.48
C LEU A 588 -27.30 -23.52 -9.68
N ARG A 589 -27.08 -22.21 -9.51
CA ARG A 589 -27.30 -21.19 -10.56
C ARG A 589 -26.00 -20.78 -11.26
N LYS A 590 -26.01 -20.80 -12.59
CA LYS A 590 -24.88 -20.38 -13.44
C LYS A 590 -24.62 -18.87 -13.31
N ASN A 591 -23.36 -18.49 -13.08
CA ASN A 591 -22.90 -17.13 -13.36
C ASN A 591 -22.82 -16.95 -14.88
N PRO A 592 -23.55 -15.99 -15.46
CA PRO A 592 -23.56 -15.79 -16.89
C PRO A 592 -22.16 -15.40 -17.39
N GLY A 593 -21.74 -15.98 -18.51
CA GLY A 593 -20.45 -15.66 -19.12
C GLY A 593 -20.45 -14.20 -19.58
N GLN A 594 -19.36 -13.48 -19.32
CA GLN A 594 -19.22 -12.09 -19.69
C GLN A 594 -18.11 -11.92 -20.73
N SER A 595 -18.34 -11.04 -21.69
CA SER A 595 -17.34 -10.58 -22.65
C SER A 595 -17.41 -9.06 -22.75
N TRP A 596 -16.33 -8.39 -23.12
CA TRP A 596 -16.32 -6.93 -23.17
C TRP A 596 -15.67 -6.42 -24.45
N ILE A 597 -16.16 -5.27 -24.93
CA ILE A 597 -15.54 -4.52 -26.03
C ILE A 597 -15.40 -3.05 -25.64
N GLU A 598 -14.37 -2.37 -26.14
CA GLU A 598 -14.20 -0.94 -25.97
C GLU A 598 -14.57 -0.20 -27.27
N VAL A 599 -15.58 0.69 -27.21
CA VAL A 599 -15.98 1.55 -28.34
C VAL A 599 -15.97 3.01 -27.87
N LYS A 600 -15.17 3.85 -28.54
CA LYS A 600 -15.02 5.30 -28.23
C LYS A 600 -14.75 5.57 -26.74
N ASN A 601 -13.79 4.85 -26.15
CA ASN A 601 -13.37 4.97 -24.74
C ASN A 601 -14.44 4.58 -23.70
N LYS A 602 -15.51 3.90 -24.14
CA LYS A 602 -16.50 3.27 -23.27
C LYS A 602 -16.35 1.75 -23.38
N VAL A 603 -16.21 1.09 -22.24
CA VAL A 603 -16.23 -0.38 -22.16
C VAL A 603 -17.70 -0.81 -22.13
N PHE A 604 -18.05 -1.77 -22.97
CA PHE A 604 -19.36 -2.40 -23.02
C PHE A 604 -19.20 -3.86 -22.63
N ALA A 605 -19.77 -4.23 -21.48
CA ALA A 605 -19.85 -5.61 -21.03
C ALA A 605 -21.12 -6.29 -21.57
N PHE A 606 -20.96 -7.47 -22.15
CA PHE A 606 -22.03 -8.35 -22.61
C PHE A 606 -22.10 -9.53 -21.67
N THR A 607 -23.25 -9.72 -21.05
CA THR A 607 -23.51 -10.82 -20.13
C THR A 607 -24.46 -11.80 -20.80
N ALA A 608 -24.08 -13.08 -20.88
CA ALA A 608 -24.88 -14.13 -21.48
C ALA A 608 -26.26 -14.25 -20.80
N GLY A 609 -27.34 -13.99 -21.53
CA GLY A 609 -28.71 -14.06 -21.01
C GLY A 609 -29.31 -12.72 -20.57
N ASN A 610 -28.57 -11.61 -20.63
CA ASN A 610 -29.16 -10.27 -20.50
C ASN A 610 -29.93 -9.87 -21.75
N ALA A 611 -30.89 -8.94 -21.59
CA ALA A 611 -31.59 -8.32 -22.71
C ALA A 611 -30.57 -7.67 -23.67
N PRO A 612 -30.75 -7.85 -25.00
CA PRO A 612 -29.86 -7.24 -25.98
C PRO A 612 -29.79 -5.71 -25.78
N LEU A 613 -28.62 -5.12 -26.08
CA LEU A 613 -28.45 -3.66 -26.08
C LEU A 613 -29.57 -2.99 -26.89
N PRO A 614 -30.00 -1.77 -26.54
CA PRO A 614 -30.97 -1.01 -27.33
C PRO A 614 -30.57 -0.93 -28.83
N GLU A 615 -29.27 -0.87 -29.10
CA GLU A 615 -28.69 -0.80 -30.44
C GLU A 615 -28.47 -2.17 -31.11
N ALA A 616 -28.77 -3.28 -30.43
CA ALA A 616 -28.46 -4.63 -30.93
C ALA A 616 -29.11 -4.93 -32.28
N VAL A 617 -30.32 -4.41 -32.53
CA VAL A 617 -31.02 -4.57 -33.81
C VAL A 617 -30.19 -3.99 -34.96
N GLU A 618 -29.61 -2.81 -34.76
CA GLU A 618 -28.76 -2.14 -35.75
C GLU A 618 -27.44 -2.88 -35.94
N ILE A 619 -26.83 -3.35 -34.85
CA ILE A 619 -25.59 -4.14 -34.88
C ILE A 619 -25.80 -5.43 -35.66
N PHE A 620 -26.86 -6.19 -35.37
CA PHE A 620 -27.17 -7.43 -36.09
C PHE A 620 -27.51 -7.18 -37.55
N ARG A 621 -28.15 -6.05 -37.89
CA ARG A 621 -28.40 -5.65 -39.28
C ARG A 621 -27.10 -5.43 -40.05
N VAL A 622 -26.13 -4.72 -39.46
CA VAL A 622 -24.82 -4.48 -40.05
C VAL A 622 -24.01 -5.78 -40.14
N LEU A 623 -24.04 -6.62 -39.10
CA LEU A 623 -23.37 -7.92 -39.09
C LEU A 623 -23.91 -8.84 -40.19
N ASN A 624 -25.23 -8.92 -40.36
CA ASN A 624 -25.84 -9.71 -41.43
C ASN A 624 -25.47 -9.16 -42.82
N TYR A 625 -25.41 -7.84 -42.99
CA TYR A 625 -24.92 -7.22 -44.22
C TYR A 625 -23.45 -7.59 -44.51
N LEU A 626 -22.58 -7.55 -43.50
CA LEU A 626 -21.17 -7.94 -43.62
C LEU A 626 -21.02 -9.44 -43.91
N TYR A 627 -21.79 -10.30 -43.25
CA TYR A 627 -21.80 -11.74 -43.50
C TYR A 627 -22.21 -12.08 -44.95
N ALA A 628 -23.24 -11.41 -45.47
CA ALA A 628 -23.66 -11.55 -46.86
C ALA A 628 -22.51 -11.16 -47.81
N LYS A 629 -21.86 -10.02 -47.57
CA LYS A 629 -20.67 -9.59 -48.34
C LYS A 629 -19.51 -10.57 -48.26
N MET A 630 -19.25 -11.16 -47.09
CA MET A 630 -18.17 -12.14 -46.90
C MET A 630 -18.49 -13.49 -47.56
N GLN A 631 -19.77 -13.88 -47.66
CA GLN A 631 -20.19 -15.05 -48.43
C GLN A 631 -20.07 -14.80 -49.94
N ASP A 632 -20.43 -13.61 -50.41
CA ASP A 632 -20.23 -13.20 -51.80
C ASP A 632 -18.73 -13.15 -52.18
N GLU A 633 -17.86 -12.70 -51.28
CA GLU A 633 -16.40 -12.72 -51.49
C GLU A 633 -15.78 -14.13 -51.35
N LYS A 634 -16.32 -15.02 -50.51
CA LYS A 634 -15.89 -16.43 -50.45
C LYS A 634 -16.22 -17.19 -51.74
N HIS A 635 -17.27 -16.80 -52.47
CA HIS A 635 -17.53 -17.31 -53.81
C HIS A 635 -16.59 -16.74 -54.88
N ALA A 636 -15.91 -15.61 -54.62
CA ALA A 636 -14.93 -15.01 -55.52
C ALA A 636 -13.47 -15.45 -55.26
N LYS A 637 -13.19 -16.11 -54.13
CA LYS A 637 -11.86 -16.65 -53.75
C LYS A 637 -11.93 -18.13 -53.37
N GLY A 638 -12.57 -18.93 -54.20
CA GLY A 638 -12.42 -20.38 -54.18
C GLY A 638 -11.07 -20.79 -54.78
N ASP A 639 -9.96 -20.45 -54.11
CA ASP A 639 -8.65 -21.10 -54.20
C ASP A 639 -7.67 -20.35 -53.28
N ALA A 640 -7.76 -20.65 -51.98
CA ALA A 640 -6.67 -20.65 -50.99
C ALA A 640 -7.24 -20.44 -49.58
N ILE A 641 -6.71 -21.21 -48.63
CA ILE A 641 -6.84 -21.07 -47.17
C ILE A 641 -8.00 -21.88 -46.57
N ALA A 642 -7.72 -23.17 -46.36
CA ALA A 642 -8.36 -23.97 -45.33
C ALA A 642 -7.32 -24.33 -44.25
N THR A 643 -7.02 -23.41 -43.32
CA THR A 643 -6.44 -23.76 -42.01
C THR A 643 -6.64 -22.60 -41.03
N VAL A 644 -6.88 -22.95 -39.76
CA VAL A 644 -7.06 -22.10 -38.57
C VAL A 644 -8.52 -21.73 -38.26
N ILE A 645 -9.25 -22.71 -37.72
CA ILE A 645 -10.11 -22.53 -36.55
C ILE A 645 -9.53 -23.39 -35.43
#